data_AF-A0A7K1V8C8-F1
#
_entry.id   AF-A0A7K1V8C8-F1
#
_cell.length_a   1.000
_cell.length_b   1.000
_cell.length_c   1.000
_cell.angle_alpha   90.00
_cell.angle_beta   90.00
_cell.angle_gamma   90.00
#
_symmetry.space_group_name_H-M   'P 1'
#
loop_
_entity.id
_entity.type
_entity.pdbx_description
1 polymer ?
#
loop_
_entity_poly.entity_id
_entity_poly.type
_entity_poly.pdbx_seq_one_letter_code
_entity_poly.pdbx_strand_id
1 'polypeptide(L)'
;MTVTARIPADVDRRDKLIGPFTARQLAILAATALTLYGTWLLTRTVIDPPVFVAAAVPIGALVTGLVLTTRDGLSGDQLLVAAIRHRLRPHRLVAAPHGLAKAPHWLTARATSKPKSAAQQPITSATAQLPQTVNASGEVGIVDLGADGVAAVALAGTVNLALRTQSEQAALVAQLGGWLHTLRQPVQILIRATRLDLTGRIAALRDSALEMSPELAEVTRDHAAFLSELATGEDLLHRQVLLVWREQLSGAGAAAPGLAGPSARTIAGSLLPSRRRAAREVSAAARRAAETRLLRRLGEATDMLAPLGISVTALDDAQATAILVSATNPGSLVPHSADIAAPDAVITSESSTTDELVADLGADENALSEGEPQRRKLVRRIRFGSRSPFTPQSLTRGSRHVEVGSDWVSTLAVTGYPREVAGGWLAPLLAHPGRVDLALHIEPIDPVTAANRLRRQQARLESSRRHNASYGLLADEVLDVAAEDAADLSARVARGEGRLFRVSLYLSVHASSETELAEEVAAVRALAASLLIDTSHLTYRAIPAWTATLPVGLDPVKVGRTFDTDALAAAFPFTSPQLPVADPVTAHRPQGVLYGRDAASGLVFWDRFAEDIHNHNAVILGRSGAGKSYLVKSELLRSLQRGIEVIVIDPEDEYRRLAEAVSGTILALGAPGVRLNPFDLELHVRADGRRAAPADALTRRKLFLHTVIRVLIGEQTPAQRAVLDTALTATYAAVGITEDPSTWTRPAPTLSVLAEQLRVCGSSIGVELAQALSPFVAGGAFAGLIDGDTTTAPEGGLVVFSLRELPDELKTLGTLLALDVTWRQVSNPSTRRPRLVVVDEAWWMIRQDAGGEFLFRAAKAFRKYWTGLTVATQDCADVLATELGRAIIANAATQILLRQAPQAIDEVAAAFALSEGEKQFLLAADRGQGLLAAGIDRTVFASLASDFEDSLITTTPQLTALSEDSDTDVVLADDENEVAMPANLDGFEASDRDEALLADEDSVIVLDEPEAAA
;
A
#
# COMPACT_ATOMS: atom_id res chain seq x y z
N MET A 1 -11.60 -12.10 26.57
CA MET A 1 -12.65 -11.06 26.72
C MET A 1 -12.16 -9.85 25.95
N THR A 2 -12.80 -9.52 24.83
CA THR A 2 -12.45 -8.36 24.00
C THR A 2 -12.61 -7.08 24.82
N VAL A 3 -11.57 -6.25 24.88
CA VAL A 3 -11.68 -4.92 25.51
C VAL A 3 -12.58 -4.07 24.62
N THR A 4 -13.82 -3.85 25.06
CA THR A 4 -14.81 -3.04 24.36
C THR A 4 -14.86 -1.64 24.96
N ALA A 5 -14.81 -0.61 24.11
CA ALA A 5 -15.07 0.76 24.53
C ALA A 5 -16.54 1.12 24.31
N ARG A 6 -17.11 1.94 25.20
CA ARG A 6 -18.49 2.39 25.10
C ARG A 6 -18.54 3.77 24.44
N ILE A 7 -19.27 3.91 23.34
CA ILE A 7 -19.57 5.21 22.75
C ILE A 7 -20.71 5.85 23.55
N PRO A 8 -20.49 7.02 24.18
CA PRO A 8 -21.52 7.66 24.99
C PRO A 8 -22.75 8.04 24.16
N ALA A 9 -23.90 8.12 24.82
CA ALA A 9 -25.12 8.67 24.23
C ALA A 9 -24.87 10.09 23.69
N ASP A 10 -25.53 10.46 22.59
CA ASP A 10 -25.31 11.76 21.94
C ASP A 10 -25.67 12.94 22.87
N VAL A 11 -24.64 13.50 23.49
CA VAL A 11 -24.69 14.64 24.40
C VAL A 11 -25.10 15.94 23.68
N ASP A 12 -24.84 16.04 22.38
CA ASP A 12 -25.05 17.24 21.59
C ASP A 12 -26.40 17.25 20.85
N ARG A 13 -27.27 16.26 21.10
CA ARG A 13 -28.60 16.18 20.50
C ARG A 13 -29.38 17.47 20.80
N ARG A 14 -29.88 18.12 19.73
CA ARG A 14 -30.57 19.42 19.84
C ARG A 14 -31.78 19.30 20.78
N ASP A 15 -31.81 20.22 21.75
CA ASP A 15 -32.81 20.32 22.81
C ASP A 15 -34.25 20.40 22.24
N LYS A 16 -35.14 19.56 22.75
CA LYS A 16 -36.59 19.60 22.47
C LYS A 16 -37.27 20.30 23.65
N LEU A 17 -37.66 21.56 23.46
CA LEU A 17 -38.16 22.41 24.54
C LEU A 17 -39.63 22.14 24.88
N ILE A 18 -40.47 21.94 23.86
CA ILE A 18 -41.91 21.72 24.01
C ILE A 18 -42.32 20.62 23.02
N GLY A 19 -42.73 19.46 23.55
CA GLY A 19 -43.08 18.30 22.73
C GLY A 19 -41.92 17.87 21.80
N PRO A 20 -42.14 17.65 20.49
CA PRO A 20 -41.08 17.27 19.56
C PRO A 20 -40.19 18.44 19.09
N PHE A 21 -40.49 19.69 19.46
CA PHE A 21 -39.92 20.88 18.81
C PHE A 21 -38.68 21.43 19.51
N THR A 22 -37.66 21.73 18.73
CA THR A 22 -36.45 22.47 19.15
C THR A 22 -36.71 23.98 19.26
N ALA A 23 -35.85 24.71 19.98
CA ALA A 23 -35.93 26.17 20.10
C ALA A 23 -36.04 26.90 18.76
N ARG A 24 -35.29 26.43 17.76
CA ARG A 24 -35.31 26.97 16.39
C ARG A 24 -36.64 26.68 15.70
N GLN A 25 -37.16 25.47 15.84
CA GLN A 25 -38.44 25.08 15.26
C GLN A 25 -39.59 25.88 15.89
N LEU A 26 -39.58 26.06 17.21
CA LEU A 26 -40.51 26.94 17.91
C LEU A 26 -40.41 28.39 17.45
N ALA A 27 -39.20 28.92 17.22
CA ALA A 27 -39.02 30.27 16.69
C ALA A 27 -39.61 30.42 15.27
N ILE A 28 -39.47 29.40 14.41
CA ILE A 28 -40.07 29.39 13.07
C ILE A 28 -41.60 29.36 13.17
N LEU A 29 -42.16 28.51 14.02
CA LEU A 29 -43.61 28.42 14.24
C LEU A 29 -44.17 29.73 14.82
N ALA A 30 -43.50 30.32 15.81
CA ALA A 30 -43.88 31.59 16.41
C ALA A 30 -43.81 32.74 15.41
N ALA A 31 -42.75 32.82 14.60
CA ALA A 31 -42.63 33.82 13.54
C ALA A 31 -43.72 33.67 12.48
N THR A 32 -44.07 32.43 12.12
CA THR A 32 -45.16 32.13 11.18
C THR A 32 -46.51 32.57 11.75
N ALA A 33 -46.79 32.25 13.02
CA ALA A 33 -48.00 32.68 13.71
C ALA A 33 -48.11 34.21 13.79
N LEU A 34 -47.02 34.89 14.15
CA LEU A 34 -46.96 36.37 14.17
C LEU A 34 -47.18 36.96 12.78
N THR A 35 -46.64 36.34 11.73
CA THR A 35 -46.83 36.80 10.35
C THR A 35 -48.28 36.65 9.92
N LEU A 36 -48.89 35.48 10.13
CA LEU A 36 -50.30 35.23 9.83
C LEU A 36 -51.22 36.19 10.61
N TYR A 37 -50.92 36.43 11.89
CA TYR A 37 -51.68 37.38 12.70
C TYR A 37 -51.52 38.83 12.21
N GLY A 38 -50.30 39.24 11.83
CA GLY A 38 -50.05 40.55 11.24
C GLY A 38 -50.75 40.75 9.89
N THR A 39 -50.75 39.72 9.04
CA THR A 39 -51.51 39.74 7.77
C THR A 39 -53.01 39.83 8.01
N TRP A 40 -53.54 39.12 9.02
CA TRP A 40 -54.94 39.26 9.44
C TRP A 40 -55.25 40.70 9.87
N LEU A 41 -54.40 41.31 10.71
CA LEU A 41 -54.59 42.69 11.19
C LEU A 41 -54.69 43.70 10.05
N LEU A 42 -53.91 43.50 8.98
CA LEU A 42 -53.89 44.35 7.79
C LEU A 42 -55.07 44.09 6.83
N THR A 43 -55.63 42.88 6.82
CA THR A 43 -56.64 42.45 5.84
C THR A 43 -58.05 42.30 6.42
N ARG A 44 -58.22 42.34 7.75
CA ARG A 44 -59.50 42.15 8.44
C ARG A 44 -60.60 43.14 8.06
N THR A 45 -60.27 44.28 7.45
CA THR A 45 -61.24 45.27 6.96
C THR A 45 -61.74 44.97 5.54
N VAL A 46 -61.11 44.01 4.84
CA VAL A 46 -61.36 43.70 3.43
C VAL A 46 -61.72 42.22 3.22
N ILE A 47 -61.20 41.32 4.05
CA ILE A 47 -61.38 39.87 3.92
C ILE A 47 -62.18 39.35 5.12
N ASP A 48 -63.23 38.58 4.83
CA ASP A 48 -64.02 37.91 5.85
C ASP A 48 -63.19 36.90 6.66
N PRO A 49 -63.34 36.83 8.00
CA PRO A 49 -62.60 35.91 8.86
C PRO A 49 -62.56 34.44 8.39
N PRO A 50 -63.67 33.80 7.97
CA PRO A 50 -63.63 32.42 7.49
C PRO A 50 -62.79 32.24 6.22
N VAL A 51 -62.79 33.22 5.32
CA VAL A 51 -61.99 33.20 4.08
C VAL A 51 -60.50 33.31 4.41
N PHE A 52 -60.13 34.17 5.36
CA PHE A 52 -58.76 34.29 5.83
C PHE A 52 -58.28 33.00 6.52
N VAL A 53 -59.08 32.42 7.41
CA VAL A 53 -58.74 31.16 8.11
C VAL A 53 -58.58 30.01 7.11
N ALA A 54 -59.46 29.90 6.11
CA ALA A 54 -59.36 28.89 5.06
C ALA A 54 -58.04 28.99 4.27
N ALA A 55 -57.49 30.19 4.09
CA ALA A 55 -56.19 30.42 3.46
C ALA A 55 -54.99 30.23 4.41
N ALA A 56 -55.15 30.58 5.70
CA ALA A 56 -54.07 30.53 6.69
C ALA A 56 -53.77 29.11 7.21
N VAL A 57 -54.80 28.27 7.38
CA VAL A 57 -54.66 26.90 7.91
C VAL A 57 -53.72 26.02 7.04
N PRO A 58 -53.85 25.99 5.70
CA PRO A 58 -52.92 25.24 4.84
C PRO A 58 -51.46 25.71 4.98
N ILE A 59 -51.24 27.02 5.13
CA ILE A 59 -49.89 27.61 5.31
C ILE A 59 -49.31 27.17 6.66
N GLY A 60 -50.08 27.27 7.74
CA GLY A 60 -49.68 26.82 9.06
C GLY A 60 -49.37 25.32 9.11
N ALA A 61 -50.22 24.50 8.49
CA ALA A 61 -50.02 23.05 8.39
C ALA A 61 -48.76 22.69 7.58
N LEU A 62 -48.53 23.37 6.45
CA LEU A 62 -47.34 23.16 5.62
C LEU A 62 -46.04 23.52 6.34
N VAL A 63 -45.99 24.66 7.03
CA VAL A 63 -44.80 25.06 7.81
C VAL A 63 -44.56 24.09 8.97
N THR A 64 -45.62 23.66 9.64
CA THR A 64 -45.53 22.68 10.73
C THR A 64 -45.02 21.34 10.22
N GLY A 65 -45.55 20.85 9.10
CA GLY A 65 -45.06 19.65 8.41
C GLY A 65 -43.59 19.77 8.04
N LEU A 66 -43.19 20.87 7.39
CA LEU A 66 -41.80 21.13 7.00
C LEU A 66 -40.84 21.12 8.20
N VAL A 67 -41.26 21.70 9.32
CA VAL A 67 -40.50 21.75 10.56
C VAL A 67 -40.37 20.36 11.22
N LEU A 68 -41.42 19.55 11.17
CA LEU A 68 -41.46 18.21 11.76
C LEU A 68 -40.73 17.16 10.91
N THR A 69 -40.70 17.33 9.58
CA THR A 69 -39.96 16.41 8.73
C THR A 69 -38.46 16.50 8.98
N THR A 70 -37.83 15.35 9.20
CA THR A 70 -36.38 15.20 9.22
C THR A 70 -35.96 14.27 8.11
N ARG A 71 -35.04 14.73 7.25
CA ARG A 71 -34.48 13.92 6.16
C ARG A 71 -32.99 14.22 6.09
N ASP A 72 -32.17 13.18 5.92
CA ASP A 72 -30.73 13.33 5.70
C ASP A 72 -30.03 14.16 6.82
N GLY A 73 -30.45 13.94 8.07
CA GLY A 73 -29.95 14.65 9.26
C GLY A 73 -30.34 16.13 9.38
N LEU A 74 -31.17 16.64 8.47
CA LEU A 74 -31.66 18.03 8.48
C LEU A 74 -33.17 18.08 8.74
N SER A 75 -33.61 19.14 9.42
CA SER A 75 -35.03 19.49 9.43
C SER A 75 -35.45 20.00 8.04
N GLY A 76 -36.71 19.78 7.65
CA GLY A 76 -37.20 20.09 6.31
C GLY A 76 -36.98 21.55 5.90
N ASP A 77 -36.98 22.48 6.86
CA ASP A 77 -36.65 23.89 6.60
C ASP A 77 -35.17 24.10 6.22
N GLN A 78 -34.25 23.37 6.84
CA GLN A 78 -32.82 23.41 6.48
C GLN A 78 -32.58 22.76 5.12
N LEU A 79 -33.28 21.66 4.85
CA LEU A 79 -33.24 20.99 3.56
C LEU A 79 -33.80 21.90 2.46
N LEU A 80 -34.90 22.62 2.71
CA LEU A 80 -35.49 23.57 1.76
C LEU A 80 -34.52 24.72 1.46
N VAL A 81 -33.88 25.30 2.48
CA VAL A 81 -32.87 26.34 2.27
C VAL A 81 -31.68 25.80 1.47
N ALA A 82 -31.22 24.58 1.75
CA ALA A 82 -30.17 23.94 0.97
C ALA A 82 -30.60 23.70 -0.48
N ALA A 83 -31.83 23.26 -0.71
CA ALA A 83 -32.43 23.05 -2.03
C ALA A 83 -32.54 24.37 -2.83
N ILE A 84 -33.00 25.45 -2.18
CA ILE A 84 -33.06 26.79 -2.80
C ILE A 84 -31.66 27.27 -3.16
N ARG A 85 -30.68 27.15 -2.25
CA ARG A 85 -29.28 27.52 -2.54
C ARG A 85 -28.70 26.68 -3.68
N HIS A 86 -28.99 25.39 -3.71
CA HIS A 86 -28.56 24.49 -4.77
C HIS A 86 -29.12 24.93 -6.12
N ARG A 87 -30.44 25.19 -6.20
CA ARG A 87 -31.11 25.65 -7.43
C ARG A 87 -30.66 27.03 -7.91
N LEU A 88 -30.28 27.91 -7.01
CA LEU A 88 -29.81 29.26 -7.33
C LEU A 88 -28.32 29.31 -7.71
N ARG A 89 -27.53 28.31 -7.32
CA ARG A 89 -26.11 28.24 -7.64
C ARG A 89 -25.90 27.59 -9.01
N PRO A 90 -24.84 27.96 -9.74
CA PRO A 90 -24.47 27.28 -10.98
C PRO A 90 -24.15 25.81 -10.69
N HIS A 91 -24.62 24.92 -11.56
CA HIS A 91 -24.42 23.47 -11.44
C HIS A 91 -23.11 23.01 -12.06
N ARG A 92 -22.64 23.65 -13.14
CA ARG A 92 -21.42 23.26 -13.84
C ARG A 92 -20.34 24.33 -13.68
N LEU A 93 -19.24 23.96 -13.04
CA LEU A 93 -18.05 24.80 -12.91
C LEU A 93 -16.92 24.20 -13.75
N VAL A 94 -16.16 25.03 -14.44
CA VAL A 94 -15.08 24.59 -15.34
C VAL A 94 -13.81 25.39 -15.05
N ALA A 95 -12.65 24.76 -15.20
CA ALA A 95 -11.38 25.48 -15.21
C ALA A 95 -11.32 26.41 -16.43
N ALA A 96 -11.32 27.73 -16.21
CA ALA A 96 -11.28 28.72 -17.30
C ALA A 96 -10.20 29.79 -17.01
N PRO A 97 -8.91 29.44 -17.18
CA PRO A 97 -7.78 30.32 -16.85
C PRO A 97 -7.77 31.62 -17.68
N HIS A 98 -8.27 31.58 -18.91
CA HIS A 98 -8.39 32.75 -19.80
C HIS A 98 -9.80 33.35 -19.84
N GLY A 99 -10.67 32.92 -18.92
CA GLY A 99 -12.11 33.23 -18.95
C GLY A 99 -12.88 32.30 -19.89
N LEU A 100 -14.21 32.31 -19.76
CA LEU A 100 -15.09 31.50 -20.60
C LEU A 100 -15.29 32.18 -21.94
N ALA A 101 -14.85 31.54 -23.04
CA ALA A 101 -15.17 32.00 -24.38
C ALA A 101 -16.69 31.91 -24.61
N LYS A 102 -17.29 32.95 -25.21
CA LYS A 102 -18.71 32.90 -25.59
C LYS A 102 -18.86 31.91 -26.75
N ALA A 103 -19.81 30.99 -26.63
CA ALA A 103 -20.13 30.07 -27.72
C ALA A 103 -20.43 30.86 -29.02
N PRO A 104 -19.91 30.42 -30.18
CA PRO A 104 -20.13 31.10 -31.45
C PRO A 104 -21.61 31.31 -31.74
N HIS A 105 -21.95 32.47 -32.32
CA HIS A 105 -23.35 32.84 -32.60
C HIS A 105 -24.08 31.83 -33.49
N TRP A 106 -23.40 31.15 -34.41
CA TRP A 106 -24.00 30.15 -35.29
C TRP A 106 -24.42 28.86 -34.56
N LEU A 107 -23.78 28.53 -33.43
CA LEU A 107 -24.13 27.39 -32.57
C LEU A 107 -25.36 27.73 -31.69
N THR A 108 -25.48 28.99 -31.27
CA THR A 108 -26.55 29.45 -30.36
C THR A 108 -27.81 29.94 -31.09
N ALA A 109 -27.71 30.34 -32.36
CA ALA A 109 -28.83 30.86 -33.14
C ALA A 109 -29.91 29.80 -33.50
N ARG A 110 -29.58 28.51 -33.50
CA ARG A 110 -30.53 27.41 -33.77
C ARG A 110 -31.16 26.80 -32.50
N ALA A 111 -30.68 27.18 -31.31
CA ALA A 111 -31.21 26.71 -30.02
C ALA A 111 -32.32 27.65 -29.51
N THR A 112 -33.42 27.81 -30.27
CA THR A 112 -34.48 28.80 -29.99
C THR A 112 -35.72 28.26 -29.29
N SER A 113 -35.74 27.00 -28.83
CA SER A 113 -36.70 26.57 -27.80
C SER A 113 -35.95 26.39 -26.48
N LYS A 114 -36.22 27.26 -25.49
CA LYS A 114 -35.61 27.27 -24.15
C LYS A 114 -34.88 25.97 -23.75
N PRO A 115 -33.59 26.07 -23.43
CA PRO A 115 -33.22 25.76 -22.05
C PRO A 115 -32.39 26.91 -21.46
N LYS A 116 -32.56 27.21 -20.18
CA LYS A 116 -31.50 27.88 -19.41
C LYS A 116 -30.31 26.91 -19.42
N SER A 117 -29.47 26.95 -20.46
CA SER A 117 -28.18 26.26 -20.41
C SER A 117 -27.47 26.78 -19.17
N ALA A 118 -27.14 25.87 -18.25
CA ALA A 118 -26.51 26.24 -16.98
C ALA A 118 -25.26 27.05 -17.30
N ALA A 119 -25.29 28.36 -17.00
CA ALA A 119 -24.17 29.24 -17.28
C ALA A 119 -22.92 28.65 -16.62
N GLN A 120 -21.98 28.19 -17.44
CA GLN A 120 -20.68 27.73 -16.96
C GLN A 120 -20.06 28.88 -16.16
N GLN A 121 -19.46 28.58 -15.02
CA GLN A 121 -18.71 29.55 -14.24
C GLN A 121 -17.28 29.06 -14.02
N PRO A 122 -16.29 29.96 -14.01
CA PRO A 122 -14.92 29.59 -13.68
C PRO A 122 -14.88 29.07 -12.25
N ILE A 123 -14.16 27.96 -12.04
CA ILE A 123 -13.83 27.51 -10.69
C ILE A 123 -12.84 28.53 -10.10
N THR A 124 -13.20 29.16 -8.99
CA THR A 124 -12.25 29.96 -8.20
C THR A 124 -11.95 29.24 -6.88
N SER A 125 -10.70 29.33 -6.42
CA SER A 125 -10.26 28.73 -5.14
C SER A 125 -11.15 29.15 -3.97
N ALA A 126 -11.59 30.41 -3.94
CA ALA A 126 -12.51 30.94 -2.95
C ALA A 126 -13.93 30.35 -3.01
N THR A 127 -14.45 30.03 -4.20
CA THR A 127 -15.80 29.45 -4.36
C THR A 127 -15.88 27.96 -4.05
N ALA A 128 -14.76 27.24 -4.17
CA ALA A 128 -14.67 25.80 -3.98
C ALA A 128 -13.88 25.40 -2.71
N GLN A 129 -13.40 26.37 -1.92
CA GLN A 129 -12.58 26.14 -0.72
C GLN A 129 -11.35 25.27 -1.03
N LEU A 130 -10.72 25.53 -2.18
CA LEU A 130 -9.54 24.82 -2.64
C LEU A 130 -8.26 25.50 -2.13
N PRO A 131 -7.17 24.74 -1.95
CA PRO A 131 -5.85 25.32 -1.67
C PRO A 131 -5.45 26.35 -2.72
N GLN A 132 -4.69 27.36 -2.32
CA GLN A 132 -4.18 28.39 -3.23
C GLN A 132 -2.81 28.02 -3.77
N THR A 133 -1.85 27.80 -2.86
CA THR A 133 -0.46 27.41 -3.15
C THR A 133 0.05 26.45 -2.08
N VAL A 134 1.15 25.77 -2.37
CA VAL A 134 1.97 25.07 -1.37
C VAL A 134 3.33 25.74 -1.39
N ASN A 135 3.85 26.10 -0.23
CA ASN A 135 5.15 26.76 -0.10
C ASN A 135 6.05 25.93 0.81
N ALA A 136 7.31 25.75 0.43
CA ALA A 136 8.30 25.10 1.30
C ALA A 136 8.60 25.98 2.54
N SER A 137 8.64 25.34 3.71
CA SER A 137 9.07 25.93 4.98
C SER A 137 10.01 24.95 5.69
N GLY A 138 11.30 25.03 5.37
CA GLY A 138 12.25 23.97 5.73
C GLY A 138 12.08 22.78 4.77
N GLU A 139 12.00 21.57 5.32
CA GLU A 139 11.74 20.32 4.56
C GLU A 139 10.24 19.99 4.42
N VAL A 140 9.35 20.86 4.91
CA VAL A 140 7.90 20.60 4.95
C VAL A 140 7.14 21.58 4.05
N GLY A 141 6.22 21.03 3.25
CA GLY A 141 5.27 21.78 2.43
C GLY A 141 4.10 22.33 3.25
N ILE A 142 3.95 23.65 3.29
CA ILE A 142 2.82 24.33 3.94
C ILE A 142 1.76 24.71 2.90
N VAL A 143 0.56 24.21 3.10
CA VAL A 143 -0.61 24.45 2.25
C VAL A 143 -1.28 25.77 2.64
N ASP A 144 -1.40 26.69 1.70
CA ASP A 144 -2.10 27.97 1.88
C ASP A 144 -3.60 27.83 1.53
N LEU A 145 -4.47 28.04 2.51
CA LEU A 145 -5.92 28.00 2.36
C LEU A 145 -6.54 29.41 2.31
N GLY A 146 -5.72 30.45 2.17
CA GLY A 146 -6.16 31.84 2.12
C GLY A 146 -6.84 32.29 3.41
N ALA A 147 -8.12 32.65 3.33
CA ALA A 147 -8.88 33.12 4.49
C ALA A 147 -9.11 32.03 5.56
N ASP A 148 -9.01 30.76 5.15
CA ASP A 148 -9.23 29.61 6.03
C ASP A 148 -7.95 29.16 6.76
N GLY A 149 -6.80 29.79 6.49
CA GLY A 149 -5.57 29.61 7.25
C GLY A 149 -4.46 28.89 6.48
N VAL A 150 -3.58 28.21 7.23
CA VAL A 150 -2.52 27.34 6.68
C VAL A 150 -2.69 25.93 7.21
N ALA A 151 -2.27 24.94 6.44
CA ALA A 151 -2.27 23.54 6.83
C ALA A 151 -0.94 22.85 6.52
N ALA A 152 -0.64 21.79 7.25
CA ALA A 152 0.46 20.89 6.94
C ALA A 152 -0.07 19.46 6.86
N VAL A 153 0.45 18.68 5.92
CA VAL A 153 0.05 17.29 5.65
C VAL A 153 1.25 16.39 5.91
N ALA A 154 1.01 15.28 6.60
CA ALA A 154 1.98 14.22 6.81
C ALA A 154 1.39 12.87 6.42
N LEU A 155 2.24 11.97 5.93
CA LEU A 155 1.92 10.56 5.78
C LEU A 155 2.10 9.86 7.12
N ALA A 156 1.17 9.00 7.49
CA ALA A 156 1.32 8.09 8.62
C ALA A 156 1.46 6.66 8.11
N GLY A 157 2.41 5.93 8.71
CA GLY A 157 2.54 4.49 8.56
C GLY A 157 1.33 3.75 9.16
N THR A 158 1.31 2.44 8.95
CA THR A 158 0.18 1.60 9.33
C THR A 158 0.62 0.35 10.06
N VAL A 159 -0.27 -0.18 10.90
CA VAL A 159 -0.04 -1.43 11.65
C VAL A 159 -1.10 -2.44 11.26
N ASN A 160 -0.69 -3.69 11.05
CA ASN A 160 -1.62 -4.79 10.84
C ASN A 160 -2.24 -5.24 12.16
N LEU A 161 -3.27 -4.51 12.61
CA LEU A 161 -3.97 -4.76 13.87
C LEU A 161 -4.66 -6.15 13.90
N ALA A 162 -5.09 -6.66 12.73
CA ALA A 162 -5.75 -7.96 12.61
C ALA A 162 -4.83 -9.14 12.96
N LEU A 163 -3.51 -8.97 12.79
CA LEU A 163 -2.50 -9.97 13.17
C LEU A 163 -2.04 -9.84 14.62
N ARG A 164 -2.67 -8.98 15.43
CA ARG A 164 -2.35 -8.81 16.86
C ARG A 164 -3.37 -9.53 17.72
N THR A 165 -2.91 -10.09 18.84
CA THR A 165 -3.81 -10.65 19.86
C THR A 165 -4.69 -9.57 20.50
N GLN A 166 -5.79 -9.96 21.13
CA GLN A 166 -6.70 -9.02 21.80
C GLN A 166 -5.99 -8.14 22.85
N SER A 167 -5.01 -8.69 23.59
CA SER A 167 -4.21 -7.94 24.56
C SER A 167 -3.27 -6.93 23.91
N GLU A 168 -2.62 -7.30 22.80
CA GLU A 168 -1.76 -6.40 22.04
C GLU A 168 -2.57 -5.29 21.37
N GLN A 169 -3.73 -5.63 20.80
CA GLN A 169 -4.67 -4.64 20.26
C GLN A 169 -5.10 -3.65 21.34
N ALA A 170 -5.47 -4.12 22.54
CA ALA A 170 -5.84 -3.25 23.65
C ALA A 170 -4.69 -2.33 24.08
N ALA A 171 -3.45 -2.82 24.08
CA ALA A 171 -2.28 -2.02 24.40
C ALA A 171 -2.02 -0.92 23.35
N LEU A 172 -2.14 -1.23 22.06
CA LEU A 172 -2.02 -0.25 20.97
C LEU A 172 -3.13 0.80 21.02
N VAL A 173 -4.37 0.38 21.29
CA VAL A 173 -5.51 1.29 21.48
C VAL A 173 -5.26 2.23 22.67
N ALA A 174 -4.80 1.70 23.81
CA ALA A 174 -4.51 2.52 24.99
C ALA A 174 -3.39 3.55 24.73
N GLN A 175 -2.33 3.14 24.04
CA GLN A 175 -1.22 4.04 23.64
C GLN A 175 -1.70 5.12 22.66
N LEU A 176 -2.57 4.79 21.69
CA LEU A 176 -3.21 5.79 20.82
C LEU A 176 -4.06 6.78 21.63
N GLY A 177 -4.77 6.30 22.66
CA GLY A 177 -5.44 7.15 23.64
C GLY A 177 -4.51 8.18 24.28
N GLY A 178 -3.29 7.77 24.63
CA GLY A 178 -2.22 8.65 25.12
C GLY A 178 -1.91 9.80 24.15
N TRP A 179 -1.76 9.51 22.85
CA TRP A 179 -1.58 10.56 21.83
C TRP A 179 -2.80 11.49 21.73
N LEU A 180 -4.02 10.96 21.74
CA LEU A 180 -5.25 11.77 21.73
C LEU A 180 -5.30 12.75 22.92
N HIS A 181 -4.81 12.34 24.10
CA HIS A 181 -4.67 13.23 25.25
C HIS A 181 -3.69 14.39 25.04
N THR A 182 -2.77 14.30 24.09
CA THR A 182 -1.86 15.41 23.77
C THR A 182 -2.51 16.45 22.86
N LEU A 183 -3.57 16.08 22.11
CA LEU A 183 -4.21 16.97 21.14
C LEU A 183 -4.84 18.19 21.82
N ARG A 184 -4.50 19.38 21.29
CA ARG A 184 -5.04 20.68 21.73
C ARG A 184 -5.79 21.43 20.64
N GLN A 185 -5.68 20.97 19.39
CA GLN A 185 -6.31 21.58 18.22
C GLN A 185 -6.86 20.51 17.30
N PRO A 186 -7.74 20.89 16.35
CA PRO A 186 -8.31 19.94 15.41
C PRO A 186 -7.23 19.25 14.57
N VAL A 187 -7.41 17.96 14.36
CA VAL A 187 -6.64 17.14 13.42
C VAL A 187 -7.62 16.39 12.54
N GLN A 188 -7.31 16.28 11.25
CA GLN A 188 -7.99 15.39 10.33
C GLN A 188 -7.11 14.17 10.10
N ILE A 189 -7.69 12.99 10.26
CA ILE A 189 -7.11 11.72 9.81
C ILE A 189 -7.89 11.34 8.55
N LEU A 190 -7.20 11.28 7.42
CA LEU A 190 -7.80 10.97 6.12
C LEU A 190 -7.18 9.67 5.60
N ILE A 191 -7.98 8.62 5.48
CA ILE A 191 -7.58 7.41 4.76
C ILE A 191 -8.10 7.52 3.33
N ARG A 192 -7.19 7.58 2.38
CA ARG A 192 -7.51 7.65 0.95
C ARG A 192 -7.34 6.29 0.30
N ALA A 193 -8.32 5.89 -0.51
CA ALA A 193 -8.22 4.77 -1.41
C ALA A 193 -7.93 5.30 -2.83
N THR A 194 -6.72 5.03 -3.34
CA THR A 194 -6.29 5.42 -4.67
C THR A 194 -6.20 4.19 -5.57
N ARG A 195 -6.62 4.30 -6.83
CA ARG A 195 -6.45 3.24 -7.82
C ARG A 195 -4.96 2.99 -8.08
N LEU A 196 -4.58 1.73 -8.13
CA LEU A 196 -3.25 1.29 -8.51
C LEU A 196 -3.08 1.46 -10.02
N ASP A 197 -2.08 2.24 -10.43
CA ASP A 197 -1.72 2.50 -11.81
C ASP A 197 -0.61 1.55 -12.26
N LEU A 198 -1.00 0.48 -12.95
CA LEU A 198 -0.08 -0.50 -13.54
C LEU A 198 0.40 -0.11 -14.95
N THR A 199 -0.11 0.99 -15.53
CA THR A 199 0.11 1.34 -16.94
C THR A 199 1.59 1.46 -17.29
N GLY A 200 2.35 2.19 -16.47
CA GLY A 200 3.79 2.36 -16.67
C GLY A 200 4.56 1.05 -16.57
N ARG A 201 4.14 0.15 -15.68
CA ARG A 201 4.78 -1.16 -15.51
C ARG A 201 4.48 -2.09 -16.68
N ILE A 202 3.24 -2.14 -17.13
CA ILE A 202 2.82 -2.94 -18.29
C ILE A 202 3.56 -2.47 -19.55
N ALA A 203 3.68 -1.15 -19.75
CA ALA A 203 4.45 -0.60 -20.86
C ALA A 203 5.93 -1.00 -20.76
N ALA A 204 6.57 -0.83 -19.60
CA ALA A 204 7.96 -1.20 -19.40
C ALA A 204 8.23 -2.69 -19.66
N LEU A 205 7.32 -3.59 -19.27
CA LEU A 205 7.44 -5.02 -19.57
C LEU A 205 7.34 -5.31 -21.07
N ARG A 206 6.39 -4.67 -21.77
CA ARG A 206 6.23 -4.82 -23.23
C ARG A 206 7.43 -4.31 -24.00
N ASP A 207 8.00 -3.18 -23.57
CA ASP A 207 9.18 -2.59 -24.20
C ASP A 207 10.42 -3.47 -23.94
N SER A 208 10.60 -3.93 -22.70
CA SER A 208 11.73 -4.80 -22.34
C SER A 208 11.70 -6.14 -23.08
N ALA A 209 10.50 -6.68 -23.37
CA ALA A 209 10.34 -7.92 -24.13
C ALA A 209 10.91 -7.85 -25.57
N LEU A 210 11.10 -6.64 -26.14
CA LEU A 210 11.68 -6.47 -27.48
C LEU A 210 13.17 -6.78 -27.54
N GLU A 211 13.87 -6.69 -26.40
CA GLU A 211 15.32 -6.88 -26.30
C GLU A 211 15.71 -8.25 -25.69
N MET A 212 14.72 -9.07 -25.31
CA MET A 212 14.91 -10.36 -24.65
C MET A 212 15.03 -11.53 -25.64
N SER A 213 15.43 -12.71 -25.15
CA SER A 213 15.31 -13.96 -25.92
C SER A 213 13.83 -14.25 -26.25
N PRO A 214 13.54 -14.97 -27.35
CA PRO A 214 12.17 -15.28 -27.74
C PRO A 214 11.35 -15.94 -26.63
N GLU A 215 11.97 -16.87 -25.90
CA GLU A 215 11.31 -17.64 -24.84
C GLU A 215 10.99 -16.74 -23.63
N LEU A 216 11.94 -15.93 -23.15
CA LEU A 216 11.69 -14.99 -22.05
C LEU A 216 10.72 -13.87 -22.45
N ALA A 217 10.76 -13.43 -23.71
CA ALA A 217 9.85 -12.41 -24.24
C ALA A 217 8.40 -12.91 -24.27
N GLU A 218 8.16 -14.21 -24.50
CA GLU A 218 6.82 -14.81 -24.40
C GLU A 218 6.29 -14.77 -22.97
N VAL A 219 7.08 -15.24 -22.00
CA VAL A 219 6.69 -15.16 -20.57
C VAL A 219 6.43 -13.71 -20.14
N THR A 220 7.26 -12.77 -20.60
CA THR A 220 7.14 -11.35 -20.25
C THR A 220 5.86 -10.74 -20.83
N ARG A 221 5.49 -11.11 -22.06
CA ARG A 221 4.24 -10.66 -22.70
C ARG A 221 3.01 -11.24 -21.99
N ASP A 222 3.07 -12.51 -21.61
CA ASP A 222 2.02 -13.14 -20.80
C ASP A 222 1.83 -12.44 -19.45
N HIS A 223 2.92 -12.19 -18.72
CA HIS A 223 2.84 -11.46 -17.44
C HIS A 223 2.28 -10.04 -17.63
N ALA A 224 2.64 -9.34 -18.70
CA ALA A 224 2.07 -8.03 -19.02
C ALA A 224 0.58 -8.10 -19.39
N ALA A 225 0.12 -9.18 -20.03
CA ALA A 225 -1.29 -9.44 -20.30
C ALA A 225 -2.05 -9.72 -19.01
N PHE A 226 -1.51 -10.58 -18.14
CA PHE A 226 -2.07 -10.86 -16.81
C PHE A 226 -2.25 -9.60 -15.96
N LEU A 227 -1.24 -8.73 -15.89
CA LEU A 227 -1.37 -7.44 -15.20
C LEU A 227 -2.43 -6.52 -15.85
N SER A 228 -2.62 -6.61 -17.17
CA SER A 228 -3.66 -5.86 -17.87
C SER A 228 -5.06 -6.39 -17.54
N GLU A 229 -5.22 -7.71 -17.43
CA GLU A 229 -6.46 -8.36 -17.02
C GLU A 229 -6.81 -8.00 -15.57
N LEU A 230 -5.86 -8.06 -14.65
CA LEU A 230 -6.04 -7.61 -13.27
C LEU A 230 -6.47 -6.13 -13.20
N ALA A 231 -5.81 -5.26 -13.98
CA ALA A 231 -6.12 -3.83 -14.00
C ALA A 231 -7.49 -3.49 -14.60
N THR A 232 -8.08 -4.38 -15.42
CA THR A 232 -9.36 -4.16 -16.09
C THR A 232 -10.52 -4.90 -15.43
N GLY A 233 -10.26 -6.05 -14.82
CA GLY A 233 -11.26 -6.89 -14.15
C GLY A 233 -11.53 -6.50 -12.70
N GLU A 234 -10.62 -5.77 -12.04
CA GLU A 234 -10.71 -5.47 -10.61
C GLU A 234 -10.37 -4.00 -10.27
N ASP A 235 -11.02 -3.45 -9.24
CA ASP A 235 -10.60 -2.18 -8.63
C ASP A 235 -9.41 -2.43 -7.70
N LEU A 236 -8.21 -2.37 -8.27
CA LEU A 236 -6.98 -2.49 -7.50
C LEU A 236 -6.72 -1.20 -6.71
N LEU A 237 -6.74 -1.29 -5.37
CA LEU A 237 -6.63 -0.12 -4.49
C LEU A 237 -5.38 -0.14 -3.61
N HIS A 238 -4.76 1.04 -3.51
CA HIS A 238 -3.74 1.36 -2.52
C HIS A 238 -4.30 2.35 -1.49
N ARG A 239 -3.97 2.14 -0.21
CA ARG A 239 -4.50 2.94 0.91
C ARG A 239 -3.40 3.79 1.53
N GLN A 240 -3.67 5.08 1.66
CA GLN A 240 -2.77 6.04 2.30
C GLN A 240 -3.43 6.69 3.50
N VAL A 241 -2.74 6.72 4.64
CA VAL A 241 -3.21 7.43 5.84
C VAL A 241 -2.51 8.78 5.94
N LEU A 242 -3.29 9.85 5.88
CA LEU A 242 -2.80 11.23 5.95
C LEU A 242 -3.25 11.89 7.25
N LEU A 243 -2.31 12.57 7.92
CA LEU A 243 -2.56 13.43 9.06
C LEU A 243 -2.48 14.88 8.61
N VAL A 244 -3.56 15.64 8.86
CA VAL A 244 -3.65 17.04 8.44
C VAL A 244 -3.93 17.93 9.64
N TRP A 245 -3.04 18.87 9.89
CA TRP A 245 -3.21 19.92 10.90
C TRP A 245 -3.45 21.25 10.22
N ARG A 246 -4.45 22.00 10.71
CA ARG A 246 -4.78 23.32 10.22
C ARG A 246 -4.67 24.37 11.33
N GLU A 247 -4.10 25.52 10.99
CA GLU A 247 -4.01 26.71 11.84
C GLU A 247 -4.74 27.88 11.19
N GLN A 248 -5.62 28.54 11.94
CA GLN A 248 -6.27 29.76 11.45
C GLN A 248 -5.35 30.96 11.61
N LEU A 249 -5.23 31.77 10.56
CA LEU A 249 -4.37 32.97 10.54
C LEU A 249 -4.96 34.18 11.32
N SER A 250 -5.98 33.96 12.15
CA SER A 250 -6.60 35.01 12.96
C SER A 250 -5.85 35.16 14.27
N GLY A 251 -5.43 36.39 14.60
CA GLY A 251 -4.71 36.71 15.83
C GLY A 251 -5.42 36.16 17.07
N ALA A 252 -4.63 35.64 18.01
CA ALA A 252 -5.09 35.19 19.33
C ALA A 252 -6.16 36.14 19.90
N GLY A 253 -7.42 35.68 19.97
CA GLY A 253 -8.53 36.48 20.49
C GLY A 253 -9.84 36.38 19.71
N ALA A 254 -10.33 35.18 19.41
CA ALA A 254 -11.77 34.96 19.25
C ALA A 254 -12.26 34.23 20.49
N ALA A 255 -12.68 35.01 21.49
CA ALA A 255 -13.33 34.51 22.68
C ALA A 255 -14.51 33.61 22.29
N ALA A 256 -14.75 32.58 23.12
CA ALA A 256 -15.94 31.75 23.09
C ALA A 256 -17.21 32.59 22.90
N PRO A 257 -18.25 32.08 22.21
CA PRO A 257 -19.52 32.77 22.15
C PRO A 257 -20.07 32.85 23.58
N GLY A 258 -19.97 34.05 24.17
CA GLY A 258 -20.63 34.38 25.42
C GLY A 258 -22.15 34.22 25.29
N LEU A 259 -22.80 34.11 26.44
CA LEU A 259 -24.21 33.77 26.72
C LEU A 259 -25.30 34.65 26.07
N ALA A 260 -25.02 35.40 25.02
CA ALA A 260 -26.03 36.11 24.24
C ALA A 260 -26.12 35.50 22.83
N GLY A 261 -27.28 34.96 22.50
CA GLY A 261 -27.58 34.48 21.15
C GLY A 261 -27.36 35.55 20.08
N PRO A 262 -27.21 35.17 18.80
CA PRO A 262 -26.95 36.12 17.73
C PRO A 262 -28.06 37.18 17.68
N SER A 263 -27.70 38.45 17.85
CA SER A 263 -28.64 39.55 17.75
C SER A 263 -29.23 39.64 16.34
N ALA A 264 -30.45 40.16 16.22
CA ALA A 264 -31.20 40.21 14.96
C ALA A 264 -30.44 40.88 13.79
N ARG A 265 -29.46 41.76 14.09
CA ARG A 265 -28.56 42.36 13.09
C ARG A 265 -27.60 41.35 12.44
N THR A 266 -27.19 40.31 13.15
CA THR A 266 -26.30 39.25 12.63
C THR A 266 -27.06 38.28 11.70
N ILE A 267 -28.37 38.10 11.95
CA ILE A 267 -29.24 37.26 11.12
C ILE A 267 -29.61 37.98 9.81
N ALA A 268 -29.90 39.29 9.87
CA ALA A 268 -30.19 40.10 8.69
C ALA A 268 -28.97 40.26 7.74
N GLY A 269 -27.74 40.20 8.27
CA GLY A 269 -26.52 40.21 7.47
C GLY A 269 -26.24 38.93 6.67
N SER A 270 -26.96 37.83 6.94
CA SER A 270 -26.77 36.53 6.26
C SER A 270 -27.56 36.38 4.95
N LEU A 271 -28.44 37.33 4.64
CA LEU A 271 -29.33 37.30 3.47
C LEU A 271 -28.91 38.26 2.34
N LEU A 272 -27.86 39.05 2.54
CA LEU A 272 -27.24 39.89 1.52
C LEU A 272 -25.83 39.38 1.22
N PRO A 273 -25.41 39.25 -0.05
CA PRO A 273 -24.04 38.91 -0.38
C PRO A 273 -23.16 40.11 -0.02
N SER A 274 -22.65 40.13 1.21
CA SER A 274 -21.65 41.10 1.65
C SER A 274 -20.33 40.80 0.94
N ARG A 275 -20.21 41.32 -0.29
CA ARG A 275 -18.93 41.73 -0.86
C ARG A 275 -18.21 42.57 0.21
N ARG A 276 -16.96 42.19 0.51
CA ARG A 276 -16.03 42.84 1.45
C ARG A 276 -16.14 42.43 2.92
N ARG A 277 -15.74 41.20 3.25
CA ARG A 277 -14.77 41.04 4.34
C ARG A 277 -13.44 41.52 3.75
N ALA A 278 -13.05 42.74 4.13
CA ALA A 278 -11.74 43.28 3.78
C ALA A 278 -10.67 42.26 4.18
N ALA A 279 -9.84 41.87 3.22
CA ALA A 279 -8.57 41.22 3.48
C ALA A 279 -7.78 42.14 4.40
N ARG A 280 -7.89 41.92 5.72
CA ARG A 280 -6.92 42.42 6.67
C ARG A 280 -5.66 41.66 6.26
N GLU A 281 -4.66 42.35 5.72
CA GLU A 281 -3.37 41.75 5.39
C GLU A 281 -2.93 40.94 6.61
N VAL A 282 -2.97 39.62 6.48
CA VAL A 282 -2.45 38.72 7.51
C VAL A 282 -0.98 39.07 7.63
N SER A 283 -0.54 39.47 8.83
CA SER A 283 0.86 39.84 9.00
C SER A 283 1.74 38.62 8.72
N ALA A 284 2.84 38.82 8.00
CA ALA A 284 3.81 37.75 7.76
C ALA A 284 4.28 37.10 9.08
N ALA A 285 4.29 37.84 10.18
CA ALA A 285 4.57 37.34 11.52
C ALA A 285 3.49 36.36 12.04
N ALA A 286 2.20 36.65 11.83
CA ALA A 286 1.11 35.75 12.22
C ALA A 286 1.15 34.45 11.42
N ARG A 287 1.49 34.53 10.13
CA ARG A 287 1.70 33.36 9.27
C ARG A 287 2.88 32.51 9.74
N ARG A 288 4.06 33.10 9.93
CA ARG A 288 5.24 32.39 10.47
C ARG A 288 4.95 31.74 11.82
N ALA A 289 4.24 32.44 12.72
CA ALA A 289 3.87 31.87 14.01
C ALA A 289 2.92 30.67 13.88
N ALA A 290 2.00 30.69 12.90
CA ALA A 290 1.15 29.55 12.59
C ALA A 290 1.96 28.39 12.01
N GLU A 291 2.87 28.66 11.08
CA GLU A 291 3.80 27.68 10.49
C GLU A 291 4.65 27.01 11.58
N THR A 292 5.28 27.78 12.48
CA THR A 292 6.06 27.21 13.61
C THR A 292 5.21 26.32 14.53
N ARG A 293 3.93 26.66 14.76
CA ARG A 293 3.03 25.81 15.56
C ARG A 293 2.67 24.51 14.84
N LEU A 294 2.51 24.54 13.51
CA LEU A 294 2.28 23.33 12.71
C LEU A 294 3.49 22.40 12.77
N LEU A 295 4.69 22.94 12.52
CA LEU A 295 5.93 22.15 12.55
C LEU A 295 6.20 21.52 13.92
N ARG A 296 5.97 22.26 15.01
CA ARG A 296 6.09 21.69 16.37
C ARG A 296 5.13 20.52 16.59
N ARG A 297 3.91 20.59 16.06
CA ARG A 297 2.93 19.49 16.21
C ARG A 297 3.24 18.28 15.37
N LEU A 298 3.80 18.49 14.19
CA LEU A 298 4.30 17.40 13.36
C LEU A 298 5.37 16.64 14.14
N GLY A 299 6.36 17.34 14.71
CA GLY A 299 7.38 16.72 15.56
C GLY A 299 6.78 15.98 16.77
N GLU A 300 5.85 16.61 17.50
CA GLU A 300 5.14 15.96 18.63
C GLU A 300 4.38 14.71 18.20
N ALA A 301 3.77 14.70 17.01
CA ALA A 301 3.07 13.53 16.49
C ALA A 301 4.04 12.42 16.08
N THR A 302 5.16 12.75 15.44
CA THR A 302 6.22 11.78 15.10
C THR A 302 6.76 11.10 16.35
N ASP A 303 7.07 11.86 17.41
CA ASP A 303 7.62 11.31 18.65
C ASP A 303 6.61 10.43 19.41
N MET A 304 5.33 10.82 19.42
CA MET A 304 4.29 10.13 20.20
C MET A 304 3.71 8.90 19.48
N LEU A 305 3.74 8.88 18.14
CA LEU A 305 3.24 7.76 17.34
C LEU A 305 4.32 6.73 17.00
N ALA A 306 5.61 7.10 17.02
CA ALA A 306 6.71 6.16 16.78
C ALA A 306 6.70 4.92 17.71
N PRO A 307 6.43 5.01 19.03
CA PRO A 307 6.36 3.84 19.92
C PRO A 307 5.24 2.84 19.55
N LEU A 308 4.21 3.29 18.84
CA LEU A 308 3.13 2.46 18.32
C LEU A 308 3.51 1.69 17.04
N GLY A 309 4.71 1.91 16.50
CA GLY A 309 5.10 1.44 15.17
C GLY A 309 4.49 2.25 14.03
N ILE A 310 3.97 3.45 14.32
CA ILE A 310 3.40 4.36 13.32
C ILE A 310 4.41 5.45 13.02
N SER A 311 5.09 5.34 11.88
CA SER A 311 5.96 6.42 11.38
C SER A 311 5.11 7.60 10.93
N VAL A 312 5.60 8.84 11.13
CA VAL A 312 4.95 10.05 10.63
C VAL A 312 5.97 10.86 9.86
N THR A 313 5.76 10.97 8.55
CA THR A 313 6.66 11.66 7.63
C THR A 313 5.96 12.90 7.10
N ALA A 314 6.49 14.08 7.44
CA ALA A 314 5.99 15.33 6.89
C ALA A 314 6.27 15.40 5.39
N LEU A 315 5.29 15.83 4.61
CA LEU A 315 5.44 15.92 3.16
C LEU A 315 6.18 17.19 2.78
N ASP A 316 7.09 17.11 1.81
CA ASP A 316 7.69 18.29 1.19
C ASP A 316 6.66 19.04 0.30
N ASP A 317 7.07 20.15 -0.30
CA ASP A 317 6.19 20.96 -1.14
C ASP A 317 5.76 20.26 -2.45
N ALA A 318 6.62 19.44 -3.04
CA ALA A 318 6.31 18.68 -4.24
C ALA A 318 5.32 17.54 -3.94
N GLN A 319 5.58 16.77 -2.89
CA GLN A 319 4.75 15.68 -2.40
C GLN A 319 3.37 16.17 -1.95
N ALA A 320 3.31 17.22 -1.13
CA ALA A 320 2.04 17.81 -0.70
C ALA A 320 1.24 18.35 -1.91
N THR A 321 1.92 18.95 -2.89
CA THR A 321 1.28 19.41 -4.13
C THR A 321 0.68 18.23 -4.92
N ALA A 322 1.45 17.16 -5.11
CA ALA A 322 1.00 15.98 -5.86
C ALA A 322 -0.20 15.29 -5.19
N ILE A 323 -0.18 15.13 -3.86
CA ILE A 323 -1.30 14.55 -3.12
C ILE A 323 -2.56 15.41 -3.23
N LEU A 324 -2.44 16.74 -3.09
CA LEU A 324 -3.58 17.66 -3.23
C LEU A 324 -4.14 17.67 -4.66
N VAL A 325 -3.27 17.59 -5.67
CA VAL A 325 -3.68 17.48 -7.08
C VAL A 325 -4.43 16.17 -7.31
N SER A 326 -3.90 15.04 -6.84
CA SER A 326 -4.58 13.73 -6.89
C SER A 326 -5.93 13.76 -6.18
N ALA A 327 -6.02 14.39 -5.00
CA ALA A 327 -7.27 14.49 -4.25
C ALA A 327 -8.32 15.38 -4.94
N THR A 328 -7.87 16.40 -5.68
CA THR A 328 -8.75 17.31 -6.41
C THR A 328 -9.10 16.82 -7.82
N ASN A 329 -8.30 15.92 -8.41
CA ASN A 329 -8.53 15.30 -9.71
C ASN A 329 -8.39 13.77 -9.61
N PRO A 330 -9.31 13.10 -8.89
CA PRO A 330 -9.16 11.68 -8.56
C PRO A 330 -9.22 10.74 -9.78
N GLY A 331 -9.85 11.15 -10.89
CA GLY A 331 -9.93 10.37 -12.12
C GLY A 331 -8.74 10.51 -13.08
N SER A 332 -7.75 11.38 -12.78
CA SER A 332 -6.57 11.57 -13.63
C SER A 332 -5.45 10.62 -13.25
N LEU A 333 -5.24 9.57 -14.05
CA LEU A 333 -4.04 8.70 -13.96
C LEU A 333 -2.80 9.37 -14.59
N VAL A 334 -3.00 10.44 -15.34
CA VAL A 334 -1.94 11.21 -16.00
C VAL A 334 -1.27 12.16 -15.00
N PRO A 335 0.07 12.13 -14.84
CA PRO A 335 0.78 13.05 -13.95
C PRO A 335 0.70 14.48 -14.47
N HIS A 336 0.67 15.47 -13.57
CA HIS A 336 0.57 16.91 -13.92
C HIS A 336 1.78 17.43 -14.73
N SER A 337 2.88 16.68 -14.76
CA SER A 337 4.06 16.95 -15.59
C SER A 337 3.87 16.58 -17.06
N ALA A 338 2.83 15.80 -17.40
CA ALA A 338 2.43 15.64 -18.79
C ALA A 338 1.74 16.94 -19.21
N ASP A 339 2.50 17.80 -19.91
CA ASP A 339 2.05 19.07 -20.46
C ASP A 339 0.66 18.92 -21.11
N ILE A 340 -0.37 19.42 -20.43
CA ILE A 340 -1.67 19.60 -21.07
C ILE A 340 -1.47 20.72 -22.09
N ALA A 341 -1.28 20.33 -23.34
CA ALA A 341 -1.15 21.23 -24.47
C ALA A 341 -2.23 22.30 -24.40
N ALA A 342 -1.83 23.57 -24.53
CA ALA A 342 -2.78 24.67 -24.65
C ALA A 342 -3.71 24.42 -25.87
N PRO A 343 -4.93 24.98 -25.90
CA PRO A 343 -5.86 24.81 -27.03
C PRO A 343 -5.28 25.20 -28.40
N ASP A 344 -4.22 26.01 -28.37
CA ASP A 344 -3.49 26.58 -29.49
C ASP A 344 -2.07 26.01 -29.66
N ALA A 345 -1.68 25.05 -28.81
CA ALA A 345 -0.44 24.29 -28.97
C ALA A 345 -0.65 23.15 -29.98
N VAL A 346 0.17 23.14 -31.04
CA VAL A 346 0.20 22.04 -32.00
C VAL A 346 0.81 20.84 -31.29
N ILE A 347 0.02 19.77 -31.10
CA ILE A 347 0.48 18.52 -30.50
C ILE A 347 1.37 17.81 -31.53
N THR A 348 2.68 18.01 -31.44
CA THR A 348 3.68 17.20 -32.15
C THR A 348 4.20 16.12 -31.20
N SER A 349 4.37 14.90 -31.70
CA SER A 349 4.71 13.70 -30.93
C SER A 349 6.17 13.62 -30.44
N GLU A 350 6.83 14.75 -30.18
CA GLU A 350 8.19 14.78 -29.64
C GLU A 350 8.23 15.61 -28.37
N SER A 351 8.45 14.92 -27.25
CA SER A 351 8.52 15.45 -25.90
C SER A 351 9.93 15.91 -25.56
N SER A 352 10.18 17.23 -25.58
CA SER A 352 11.14 17.93 -24.70
C SER A 352 11.34 19.36 -25.22
N THR A 353 10.72 20.39 -24.60
CA THR A 353 11.20 21.81 -24.69
C THR A 353 10.35 22.78 -23.86
N THR A 354 10.15 22.52 -22.56
CA THR A 354 9.61 23.56 -21.65
C THR A 354 10.67 24.05 -20.65
N ASP A 355 11.60 23.19 -20.22
CA ASP A 355 12.71 23.58 -19.33
C ASP A 355 13.79 24.43 -20.01
N GLU A 356 14.02 24.28 -21.32
CA GLU A 356 15.01 25.11 -22.05
C GLU A 356 14.54 26.56 -22.26
N LEU A 357 13.24 26.80 -22.40
CA LEU A 357 12.68 28.15 -22.58
C LEU A 357 12.68 28.98 -21.29
N VAL A 358 12.65 28.34 -20.12
CA VAL A 358 12.76 29.01 -18.81
C VAL A 358 14.22 29.26 -18.45
N ALA A 359 15.13 28.37 -18.84
CA ALA A 359 16.57 28.55 -18.66
C ALA A 359 17.11 29.76 -19.46
N ASP A 360 16.62 29.97 -20.69
CA ASP A 360 17.06 31.10 -21.54
C ASP A 360 16.54 32.48 -21.09
N LEU A 361 15.52 32.50 -20.22
CA LEU A 361 14.96 33.74 -19.64
C LEU A 361 15.50 34.04 -18.23
N GLY A 362 16.31 33.14 -17.65
CA GLY A 362 16.80 33.19 -16.28
C GLY A 362 18.25 33.66 -16.11
N ALA A 363 19.00 33.87 -17.18
CA ALA A 363 20.40 34.30 -17.12
C ALA A 363 20.54 35.82 -17.35
N ASP A 364 20.07 36.64 -16.40
CA ASP A 364 20.66 37.93 -15.99
C ASP A 364 19.64 38.79 -15.21
N GLU A 365 19.57 38.61 -13.88
CA GLU A 365 18.78 39.49 -13.01
C GLU A 365 19.40 40.89 -12.82
N ASN A 366 20.61 41.14 -13.32
CA ASN A 366 21.30 42.43 -13.17
C ASN A 366 21.29 43.34 -14.41
N ALA A 367 20.68 42.92 -15.53
CA ALA A 367 20.69 43.68 -16.80
C ALA A 367 19.39 44.45 -17.12
N LEU A 368 18.53 44.72 -16.14
CA LEU A 368 17.24 45.40 -16.38
C LEU A 368 17.20 46.82 -15.81
N SER A 369 18.09 47.67 -16.31
CA SER A 369 17.92 49.12 -16.29
C SER A 369 17.55 49.58 -17.70
N GLU A 370 16.36 50.20 -17.82
CA GLU A 370 15.85 50.90 -19.00
C GLU A 370 15.36 50.04 -20.19
N GLY A 371 14.05 49.76 -20.22
CA GLY A 371 13.37 49.30 -21.44
C GLY A 371 12.06 48.55 -21.20
N GLU A 372 10.95 49.16 -21.65
CA GLU A 372 9.62 48.56 -21.89
C GLU A 372 8.68 48.21 -20.70
N PRO A 373 7.72 49.09 -20.37
CA PRO A 373 6.62 48.78 -19.45
C PRO A 373 5.65 47.69 -19.97
N GLN A 374 5.71 47.32 -21.25
CA GLN A 374 4.90 46.25 -21.85
C GLN A 374 5.43 44.84 -21.52
N ARG A 375 6.76 44.62 -21.50
CA ARG A 375 7.36 43.35 -21.04
C ARG A 375 7.10 43.10 -19.56
N ARG A 376 7.19 44.14 -18.71
CA ARG A 376 6.79 44.08 -17.29
C ARG A 376 5.31 43.76 -17.09
N LYS A 377 4.42 44.28 -17.95
CA LYS A 377 2.99 43.93 -17.95
C LYS A 377 2.74 42.50 -18.44
N LEU A 378 3.50 41.99 -19.40
CA LEU A 378 3.39 40.64 -19.94
C LEU A 378 3.90 39.60 -18.93
N VAL A 379 5.06 39.82 -18.32
CA VAL A 379 5.60 38.98 -17.22
C VAL A 379 4.70 39.04 -15.98
N ARG A 380 4.11 40.20 -15.64
CA ARG A 380 3.05 40.27 -14.63
C ARG A 380 1.78 39.52 -15.05
N ARG A 381 1.36 39.58 -16.32
CA ARG A 381 0.17 38.85 -16.81
C ARG A 381 0.37 37.34 -16.76
N ILE A 382 1.58 36.86 -17.04
CA ILE A 382 1.97 35.45 -16.94
C ILE A 382 1.99 35.01 -15.47
N ARG A 383 2.49 35.84 -14.54
CA ARG A 383 2.45 35.56 -13.09
C ARG A 383 1.05 35.68 -12.44
N PHE A 384 0.13 36.44 -13.00
CA PHE A 384 -1.24 36.65 -12.47
C PHE A 384 -2.32 35.84 -13.20
N GLY A 385 -1.97 35.16 -14.29
CA GLY A 385 -2.86 34.25 -15.03
C GLY A 385 -2.61 32.76 -14.72
N SER A 386 -1.68 32.44 -13.81
CA SER A 386 -1.32 31.05 -13.52
C SER A 386 -2.41 30.34 -12.72
N ARG A 387 -2.83 29.19 -13.27
CA ARG A 387 -3.71 28.19 -12.66
C ARG A 387 -3.32 27.97 -11.20
N SER A 388 -4.25 28.06 -10.24
CA SER A 388 -4.03 27.34 -8.98
C SER A 388 -4.01 25.86 -9.33
N PRO A 389 -2.89 25.14 -9.11
CA PRO A 389 -2.67 23.80 -9.66
C PRO A 389 -3.69 22.77 -9.15
N PHE A 390 -4.41 23.12 -8.07
CA PHE A 390 -5.44 22.33 -7.38
C PHE A 390 -6.85 22.53 -7.95
N THR A 391 -7.01 23.32 -8.99
CA THR A 391 -8.32 23.54 -9.62
C THR A 391 -8.69 22.31 -10.45
N PRO A 392 -9.81 21.61 -10.16
CA PRO A 392 -10.21 20.47 -10.95
C PRO A 392 -10.56 20.87 -12.39
N GLN A 393 -10.41 19.94 -13.34
CA GLN A 393 -10.74 20.19 -14.75
C GLN A 393 -12.19 20.69 -14.91
N SER A 394 -13.12 19.99 -14.26
CA SER A 394 -14.51 20.39 -14.17
C SER A 394 -15.13 19.89 -12.87
N LEU A 395 -16.20 20.56 -12.44
CA LEU A 395 -16.93 20.22 -11.23
C LEU A 395 -18.43 20.40 -11.46
N THR A 396 -19.18 19.30 -11.56
CA THR A 396 -20.64 19.31 -11.70
C THR A 396 -21.30 18.97 -10.37
N ARG A 397 -22.31 19.76 -10.01
CA ARG A 397 -23.05 19.64 -8.75
C ARG A 397 -24.35 18.88 -8.96
N GLY A 398 -24.38 17.65 -8.46
CA GLY A 398 -25.61 16.88 -8.28
C GLY A 398 -26.31 17.20 -6.96
N SER A 399 -27.49 16.62 -6.78
CA SER A 399 -28.22 16.72 -5.52
C SER A 399 -27.56 15.93 -4.38
N ARG A 400 -26.91 14.81 -4.70
CA ARG A 400 -26.28 13.90 -3.72
C ARG A 400 -24.84 13.53 -4.06
N HIS A 401 -24.39 13.88 -5.26
CA HIS A 401 -23.04 13.59 -5.75
C HIS A 401 -22.39 14.88 -6.28
N VAL A 402 -21.08 14.82 -6.47
CA VAL A 402 -20.29 15.77 -7.26
C VAL A 402 -19.56 14.97 -8.34
N GLU A 403 -19.64 15.43 -9.58
CA GLU A 403 -18.78 14.93 -10.66
C GLU A 403 -17.52 15.80 -10.67
N VAL A 404 -16.35 15.19 -10.55
CA VAL A 404 -15.04 15.86 -10.54
C VAL A 404 -14.20 15.32 -11.69
N GLY A 405 -14.09 16.09 -12.76
CA GLY A 405 -13.50 15.57 -14.01
C GLY A 405 -14.38 14.46 -14.59
N SER A 406 -13.88 13.23 -14.59
CA SER A 406 -14.60 12.01 -15.01
C SER A 406 -15.09 11.14 -13.84
N ASP A 407 -14.75 11.49 -12.59
CA ASP A 407 -15.04 10.68 -11.40
C ASP A 407 -16.33 11.16 -10.71
N TRP A 408 -17.17 10.22 -10.27
CA TRP A 408 -18.41 10.50 -9.57
C TRP A 408 -18.23 10.25 -8.08
N VAL A 409 -18.51 11.27 -7.26
CA VAL A 409 -18.24 11.21 -5.81
C VAL A 409 -19.52 11.47 -5.02
N SER A 410 -19.87 10.59 -4.10
CA SER A 410 -20.93 10.80 -3.11
C SER A 410 -20.40 10.63 -1.70
N THR A 411 -20.51 11.68 -0.90
CA THR A 411 -20.09 11.66 0.50
C THR A 411 -21.28 11.41 1.43
N LEU A 412 -21.13 10.41 2.29
CA LEU A 412 -22.03 10.06 3.38
C LEU A 412 -21.48 10.61 4.70
N ALA A 413 -22.36 11.13 5.55
CA ALA A 413 -22.02 11.47 6.93
C ALA A 413 -22.50 10.37 7.86
N VAL A 414 -21.64 9.95 8.78
CA VAL A 414 -22.02 9.02 9.84
C VAL A 414 -22.74 9.80 10.93
N THR A 415 -24.01 9.43 11.16
CA THR A 415 -24.92 10.09 12.09
C THR A 415 -25.24 9.23 13.33
N GLY A 416 -25.12 7.92 13.21
CA GLY A 416 -25.35 6.96 14.28
C GLY A 416 -24.16 6.01 14.41
N TYR A 417 -23.90 5.59 15.64
CA TYR A 417 -22.74 4.77 15.98
C TYR A 417 -23.18 3.67 16.94
N PRO A 418 -22.56 2.47 16.88
CA PRO A 418 -22.78 1.39 17.84
C PRO A 418 -22.51 1.88 19.28
N ARG A 419 -23.20 1.29 20.27
CA ARG A 419 -22.96 1.65 21.69
C ARG A 419 -21.66 1.05 22.22
N GLU A 420 -21.28 -0.13 21.76
CA GLU A 420 -20.05 -0.81 22.14
C GLU A 420 -19.23 -1.10 20.91
N VAL A 421 -17.93 -0.80 20.98
CA VAL A 421 -16.98 -0.99 19.89
C VAL A 421 -15.75 -1.73 20.36
N ALA A 422 -15.29 -2.68 19.56
CA ALA A 422 -13.98 -3.30 19.71
C ALA A 422 -12.89 -2.40 19.11
N GLY A 423 -11.63 -2.69 19.44
CA GLY A 423 -10.48 -2.07 18.79
C GLY A 423 -10.49 -2.34 17.28
N GLY A 424 -10.25 -1.30 16.48
CA GLY A 424 -10.26 -1.38 15.02
C GLY A 424 -11.66 -1.51 14.40
N TRP A 425 -12.72 -1.02 15.04
CA TRP A 425 -14.09 -1.15 14.50
C TRP A 425 -14.33 -0.48 13.13
N LEU A 426 -13.42 0.41 12.69
CA LEU A 426 -13.42 0.97 11.33
C LEU A 426 -12.82 0.04 10.27
N ALA A 427 -12.07 -1.00 10.66
CA ALA A 427 -11.34 -1.87 9.73
C ALA A 427 -12.21 -2.47 8.61
N PRO A 428 -13.45 -2.95 8.86
CA PRO A 428 -14.27 -3.49 7.78
C PRO A 428 -14.65 -2.45 6.73
N LEU A 429 -14.89 -1.19 7.13
CA LEU A 429 -15.15 -0.10 6.19
C LEU A 429 -13.91 0.27 5.39
N LEU A 430 -12.73 0.22 6.02
CA LEU A 430 -11.46 0.46 5.34
C LEU A 430 -11.13 -0.66 4.35
N ALA A 431 -11.48 -1.92 4.67
CA ALA A 431 -11.26 -3.09 3.82
C ALA A 431 -12.31 -3.27 2.72
N HIS A 432 -13.26 -2.34 2.55
CA HIS A 432 -14.23 -2.37 1.45
C HIS A 432 -13.49 -2.45 0.10
N PRO A 433 -13.91 -3.33 -0.83
CA PRO A 433 -13.24 -3.52 -2.13
C PRO A 433 -13.38 -2.33 -3.07
N GLY A 434 -14.49 -1.58 -2.98
CA GLY A 434 -14.71 -0.37 -3.76
C GLY A 434 -13.92 0.84 -3.24
N ARG A 435 -13.81 1.88 -4.08
CA ARG A 435 -13.02 3.06 -3.75
C ARG A 435 -13.74 3.98 -2.75
N VAL A 436 -13.38 3.86 -1.47
CA VAL A 436 -13.96 4.65 -0.38
C VAL A 436 -12.87 5.40 0.40
N ASP A 437 -12.97 6.72 0.42
CA ASP A 437 -12.16 7.59 1.27
C ASP A 437 -12.86 7.80 2.62
N LEU A 438 -12.11 7.68 3.72
CA LEU A 438 -12.60 7.91 5.08
C LEU A 438 -11.94 9.16 5.67
N ALA A 439 -12.74 10.17 6.03
CA ALA A 439 -12.27 11.38 6.70
C ALA A 439 -12.80 11.48 8.12
N LEU A 440 -11.88 11.42 9.09
CA LEU A 440 -12.13 11.55 10.52
C LEU A 440 -11.61 12.91 11.00
N HIS A 441 -12.51 13.82 11.32
CA HIS A 441 -12.17 15.12 11.92
C HIS A 441 -12.30 15.04 13.43
N ILE A 442 -11.19 15.26 14.14
CA ILE A 442 -11.12 15.17 15.60
C ILE A 442 -10.89 16.57 16.15
N GLU A 443 -11.86 17.11 16.88
CA GLU A 443 -11.79 18.41 17.53
C GLU A 443 -11.82 18.24 19.05
N PRO A 444 -10.69 18.46 19.77
CA PRO A 444 -10.67 18.35 21.21
C PRO A 444 -11.56 19.42 21.86
N ILE A 445 -12.36 19.01 22.84
CA ILE A 445 -13.20 19.92 23.64
C ILE A 445 -12.41 20.33 24.88
N ASP A 446 -12.36 21.63 25.14
CA ASP A 446 -11.75 22.17 26.35
C ASP A 446 -12.34 21.50 27.61
N PRO A 447 -11.51 20.97 28.55
CA PRO A 447 -11.98 20.20 29.70
C PRO A 447 -12.96 20.96 30.60
N VAL A 448 -12.77 22.27 30.77
CA VAL A 448 -13.68 23.11 31.58
C VAL A 448 -15.04 23.23 30.89
N THR A 449 -15.02 23.43 29.58
CA THR A 449 -16.23 23.47 28.75
C THR A 449 -16.95 22.12 28.73
N ALA A 450 -16.20 21.01 28.61
CA ALA A 450 -16.72 19.65 28.67
C ALA A 450 -17.42 19.36 30.01
N ALA A 451 -16.75 19.61 31.14
CA ALA A 451 -17.31 19.39 32.47
C ALA A 451 -18.58 20.23 32.71
N ASN A 452 -18.59 21.49 32.29
CA ASN A 452 -19.77 22.35 32.41
C ASN A 452 -20.93 21.88 31.51
N ARG A 453 -20.66 21.37 30.31
CA ARG A 453 -21.69 20.80 29.43
C ARG A 453 -22.28 19.53 30.02
N LEU A 454 -21.45 18.60 30.48
CA LEU A 454 -21.89 17.35 31.09
C LEU A 454 -22.71 17.59 32.36
N ARG A 455 -22.29 18.48 33.27
CA ARG A 455 -23.08 18.83 34.46
C ARG A 455 -24.46 19.38 34.11
N ARG A 456 -24.56 20.25 33.10
CA ARG A 456 -25.85 20.78 32.63
C ARG A 456 -26.72 19.67 32.03
N GLN A 457 -26.12 18.76 31.28
CA GLN A 457 -26.83 17.64 30.68
C GLN A 457 -27.32 16.66 31.75
N GLN A 458 -26.47 16.28 32.71
CA GLN A 458 -26.84 15.41 33.83
C GLN A 458 -28.01 16.00 34.61
N ALA A 459 -27.95 17.28 34.99
CA ALA A 459 -29.05 17.96 35.69
C ALA A 459 -30.36 17.93 34.88
N ARG A 460 -30.29 18.01 33.55
CA ARG A 460 -31.46 17.93 32.66
C ARG A 460 -32.03 16.51 32.58
N LEU A 461 -31.17 15.51 32.44
CA LEU A 461 -31.59 14.10 32.38
C LEU A 461 -32.22 13.68 33.71
N GLU A 462 -31.62 14.06 34.85
CA GLU A 462 -32.21 13.87 36.17
C GLU A 462 -33.55 14.60 36.34
N SER A 463 -33.65 15.84 35.86
CA SER A 463 -34.91 16.60 35.89
C SER A 463 -36.00 15.91 35.06
N SER A 464 -35.66 15.39 33.88
CA SER A 464 -36.60 14.70 32.99
C SER A 464 -37.05 13.37 33.62
N ARG A 465 -36.12 12.64 34.24
CA ARG A 465 -36.42 11.42 35.01
C ARG A 465 -37.37 11.70 36.18
N ARG A 466 -37.12 12.76 36.97
CA ARG A 466 -38.01 13.18 38.07
C ARG A 466 -39.38 13.64 37.56
N HIS A 467 -39.43 14.32 36.41
CA HIS A 467 -40.68 14.74 35.79
C HIS A 467 -41.51 13.51 35.38
N ASN A 468 -40.94 12.56 34.64
CA ASN A 468 -41.65 11.34 34.25
C ASN A 468 -42.17 10.55 35.47
N ALA A 469 -41.35 10.41 36.51
CA ALA A 469 -41.74 9.77 37.75
C ALA A 469 -42.91 10.49 38.45
N SER A 470 -42.93 11.83 38.44
CA SER A 470 -44.02 12.63 39.03
C SER A 470 -45.37 12.48 38.30
N TYR A 471 -45.37 12.11 37.02
CA TYR A 471 -46.58 11.83 36.23
C TYR A 471 -46.94 10.33 36.18
N GLY A 472 -46.23 9.47 36.91
CA GLY A 472 -46.47 8.02 36.92
C GLY A 472 -46.18 7.34 35.58
N LEU A 473 -45.40 7.97 34.70
CA LEU A 473 -44.95 7.37 33.44
C LEU A 473 -43.91 6.27 33.75
N LEU A 474 -43.94 5.20 32.96
CA LEU A 474 -42.94 4.13 33.06
C LEU A 474 -41.53 4.67 32.82
N ALA A 475 -40.54 4.05 33.47
CA ALA A 475 -39.14 4.40 33.29
C ALA A 475 -38.73 4.22 31.83
N ASP A 476 -38.10 5.24 31.25
CA ASP A 476 -37.54 5.20 29.90
C ASP A 476 -36.08 4.74 30.03
N GLU A 477 -35.83 3.49 29.66
CA GLU A 477 -34.51 2.85 29.73
C GLU A 477 -33.44 3.65 28.97
N VAL A 478 -33.80 4.31 27.86
CA VAL A 478 -32.85 5.13 27.09
C VAL A 478 -32.43 6.36 27.88
N LEU A 479 -33.37 7.00 28.59
CA LEU A 479 -33.08 8.16 29.43
C LEU A 479 -32.26 7.78 30.67
N ASP A 480 -32.57 6.63 31.27
CA ASP A 480 -31.84 6.14 32.45
C ASP A 480 -30.38 5.84 32.12
N VAL A 481 -30.12 5.06 31.06
CA VAL A 481 -28.75 4.77 30.64
C VAL A 481 -28.01 6.04 30.20
N ALA A 482 -28.68 6.99 29.54
CA ALA A 482 -28.06 8.26 29.18
C ALA A 482 -27.68 9.11 30.40
N ALA A 483 -28.47 9.06 31.48
CA ALA A 483 -28.16 9.77 32.73
C ALA A 483 -26.95 9.16 33.44
N GLU A 484 -26.88 7.82 33.48
CA GLU A 484 -25.73 7.08 34.02
C GLU A 484 -24.46 7.34 33.21
N ASP A 485 -24.51 7.20 31.88
CA ASP A 485 -23.38 7.47 30.98
C ASP A 485 -22.87 8.91 31.16
N ALA A 486 -23.76 9.90 31.30
CA ALA A 486 -23.40 11.30 31.51
C ALA A 486 -22.73 11.53 32.88
N ALA A 487 -23.19 10.84 33.93
CA ALA A 487 -22.61 10.94 35.27
C ALA A 487 -21.21 10.31 35.31
N ASP A 488 -21.05 9.12 34.73
CA ASP A 488 -19.76 8.42 34.65
C ASP A 488 -18.74 9.21 33.84
N LEU A 489 -19.15 9.73 32.68
CA LEU A 489 -18.31 10.56 31.84
C LEU A 489 -17.92 11.86 32.54
N SER A 490 -18.87 12.49 33.25
CA SER A 490 -18.60 13.68 34.06
C SER A 490 -17.59 13.40 35.17
N ALA A 491 -17.67 12.23 35.82
CA ALA A 491 -16.72 11.82 36.85
C ALA A 491 -15.30 11.61 36.27
N ARG A 492 -15.18 10.89 35.14
CA ARG A 492 -13.87 10.67 34.47
C ARG A 492 -13.24 11.97 34.00
N VAL A 493 -14.00 12.86 33.36
CA VAL A 493 -13.51 14.18 32.90
C VAL A 493 -13.10 15.04 34.10
N ALA A 494 -13.86 15.02 35.21
CA ALA A 494 -13.53 15.78 36.42
C ALA A 494 -12.27 15.28 37.13
N ARG A 495 -12.01 13.96 37.09
CA ARG A 495 -10.76 13.35 37.59
C ARG A 495 -9.57 13.53 36.64
N GLY A 496 -9.80 14.04 35.43
CA GLY A 496 -8.77 14.17 34.40
C GLY A 496 -8.40 12.85 33.72
N GLU A 497 -9.17 11.79 33.95
CA GLU A 497 -8.96 10.44 33.42
C GLU A 497 -9.40 10.29 31.96
N GLY A 498 -10.19 11.24 31.44
CA GLY A 498 -10.68 11.22 30.06
C GLY A 498 -10.87 12.60 29.48
N ARG A 499 -10.71 12.73 28.15
CA ARG A 499 -11.03 13.95 27.39
C ARG A 499 -12.21 13.68 26.46
N LEU A 500 -12.90 14.76 26.10
CA LEU A 500 -13.96 14.70 25.10
C LEU A 500 -13.48 15.29 23.79
N PHE A 501 -13.90 14.67 22.71
CA PHE A 501 -13.62 15.08 21.34
C PHE A 501 -14.93 15.17 20.58
N ARG A 502 -15.09 16.22 19.78
CA ARG A 502 -16.12 16.26 18.75
C ARG A 502 -15.55 15.60 17.51
N VAL A 503 -16.19 14.53 17.07
CA VAL A 503 -15.72 13.66 15.99
C VAL A 503 -16.72 13.71 14.84
N SER A 504 -16.27 14.12 13.66
CA SER A 504 -17.04 14.02 12.41
C SER A 504 -16.43 12.93 11.54
N LEU A 505 -17.24 11.97 11.09
CA LEU A 505 -16.81 10.86 10.22
C LEU A 505 -17.58 10.92 8.90
N TYR A 506 -16.82 11.01 7.80
CA TYR A 506 -17.35 11.07 6.44
C TYR A 506 -16.78 9.93 5.60
N LEU A 507 -17.64 9.32 4.78
CA LEU A 507 -17.29 8.27 3.82
C LEU A 507 -17.56 8.80 2.41
N SER A 508 -16.51 9.06 1.63
CA SER A 508 -16.63 9.49 0.23
C SER A 508 -16.47 8.28 -0.68
N VAL A 509 -17.56 7.91 -1.35
CA VAL A 509 -17.61 6.81 -2.31
C VAL A 509 -17.33 7.36 -3.70
N HIS A 510 -16.44 6.72 -4.43
CA HIS A 510 -16.04 7.08 -5.79
C HIS A 510 -16.47 5.99 -6.78
N ALA A 511 -16.84 6.39 -8.00
CA ALA A 511 -17.21 5.48 -9.08
C ALA A 511 -17.02 6.14 -10.45
N SER A 512 -16.93 5.33 -11.49
CA SER A 512 -16.70 5.81 -12.86
C SER A 512 -17.98 6.30 -13.55
N SER A 513 -19.15 5.95 -13.00
CA SER A 513 -20.47 6.34 -13.51
C SER A 513 -21.49 6.61 -12.40
N GLU A 514 -22.58 7.31 -12.72
CA GLU A 514 -23.65 7.58 -11.75
C GLU A 514 -24.37 6.30 -11.27
N THR A 515 -24.52 5.30 -12.15
CA THR A 515 -25.18 4.03 -11.84
C THR A 515 -24.34 3.19 -10.88
N GLU A 516 -23.05 3.03 -11.19
CA GLU A 516 -22.07 2.35 -10.33
C GLU A 516 -21.94 3.08 -8.98
N LEU A 517 -21.96 4.42 -8.98
CA LEU A 517 -21.96 5.20 -7.73
C LEU A 517 -23.16 4.86 -6.85
N ALA A 518 -24.34 4.66 -7.43
CA ALA A 518 -25.55 4.33 -6.67
C ALA A 518 -25.46 2.94 -6.05
N GLU A 519 -24.91 1.97 -6.78
CA GLU A 519 -24.66 0.59 -6.32
C GLU A 519 -23.62 0.57 -5.20
N GLU A 520 -22.46 1.20 -5.40
CA GLU A 520 -21.39 1.27 -4.40
C GLU A 520 -21.84 2.02 -3.13
N VAL A 521 -22.59 3.11 -3.28
CA VAL A 521 -23.17 3.81 -2.12
C VAL A 521 -24.16 2.90 -1.38
N ALA A 522 -24.96 2.09 -2.09
CA ALA A 522 -25.84 1.13 -1.42
C ALA A 522 -25.04 0.06 -0.67
N ALA A 523 -23.98 -0.48 -1.26
CA ALA A 523 -23.09 -1.46 -0.64
C ALA A 523 -22.41 -0.93 0.63
N VAL A 524 -21.79 0.26 0.56
CA VAL A 524 -21.15 0.92 1.71
C VAL A 524 -22.15 1.21 2.82
N ARG A 525 -23.38 1.61 2.49
CA ARG A 525 -24.44 1.84 3.49
C ARG A 525 -24.91 0.54 4.13
N ALA A 526 -25.00 -0.56 3.37
CA ALA A 526 -25.34 -1.87 3.89
C ALA A 526 -24.26 -2.39 4.85
N LEU A 527 -22.98 -2.25 4.48
CA LEU A 527 -21.84 -2.59 5.33
C LEU A 527 -21.80 -1.74 6.61
N ALA A 528 -22.04 -0.43 6.51
CA ALA A 528 -22.15 0.43 7.69
C ALA A 528 -23.30 -0.02 8.60
N ALA A 529 -24.47 -0.34 8.03
CA ALA A 529 -25.63 -0.79 8.80
C ALA A 529 -25.37 -2.13 9.51
N SER A 530 -24.63 -3.08 8.91
CA SER A 530 -24.25 -4.33 9.57
C SER A 530 -23.32 -4.13 10.77
N LEU A 531 -22.60 -3.00 10.80
CA LEU A 531 -21.76 -2.57 11.93
C LEU A 531 -22.54 -1.68 12.93
N LEU A 532 -23.86 -1.56 12.78
CA LEU A 532 -24.74 -0.67 13.56
C LEU A 532 -24.36 0.82 13.43
N ILE A 533 -23.80 1.20 12.27
CA ILE A 533 -23.43 2.57 11.92
C ILE A 533 -24.50 3.15 10.99
N ASP A 534 -25.17 4.23 11.44
CA ASP A 534 -26.15 4.92 10.60
C ASP A 534 -25.48 5.98 9.74
N THR A 535 -25.69 5.88 8.43
CA THR A 535 -25.18 6.82 7.44
C THR A 535 -26.30 7.64 6.80
N SER A 536 -26.03 8.91 6.52
CA SER A 536 -26.96 9.83 5.86
C SER A 536 -26.31 10.49 4.64
N HIS A 537 -27.10 10.67 3.58
CA HIS A 537 -26.66 11.44 2.41
C HIS A 537 -26.54 12.92 2.76
N LEU A 538 -25.61 13.63 2.15
CA LEU A 538 -25.49 15.09 2.28
C LEU A 538 -26.22 15.82 1.15
N THR A 539 -27.55 15.58 1.06
CA THR A 539 -28.40 16.14 0.00
C THR A 539 -28.31 17.67 -0.06
N TYR A 540 -28.06 18.21 -1.27
CA TYR A 540 -27.80 19.62 -1.61
C TYR A 540 -26.55 20.24 -0.98
N ARG A 541 -25.69 19.42 -0.36
CA ARG A 541 -24.43 19.81 0.31
C ARG A 541 -23.23 19.04 -0.22
N ALA A 542 -23.31 18.55 -1.46
CA ALA A 542 -22.30 17.67 -2.05
C ALA A 542 -20.89 18.29 -2.11
N ILE A 543 -20.74 19.58 -2.46
CA ILE A 543 -19.42 20.24 -2.45
C ILE A 543 -18.82 20.39 -1.05
N PRO A 544 -19.52 20.98 -0.05
CA PRO A 544 -19.00 21.01 1.30
C PRO A 544 -18.61 19.62 1.81
N ALA A 545 -19.37 18.59 1.42
CA ALA A 545 -19.07 17.21 1.76
C ALA A 545 -17.76 16.72 1.13
N TRP A 546 -17.58 16.93 -0.17
CA TRP A 546 -16.34 16.63 -0.87
C TRP A 546 -15.13 17.40 -0.31
N THR A 547 -15.29 18.70 -0.01
CA THR A 547 -14.24 19.50 0.66
C THR A 547 -13.85 18.93 2.02
N ALA A 548 -14.81 18.34 2.76
CA ALA A 548 -14.54 17.71 4.05
C ALA A 548 -13.65 16.46 3.94
N THR A 549 -13.52 15.88 2.75
CA THR A 549 -12.68 14.71 2.48
C THR A 549 -11.41 15.05 1.69
N LEU A 550 -11.14 16.33 1.43
CA LEU A 550 -9.83 16.77 0.91
C LEU A 550 -8.80 16.86 2.05
N PRO A 551 -7.48 16.67 1.76
CA PRO A 551 -6.41 16.74 2.78
C PRO A 551 -6.07 18.20 3.15
N VAL A 552 -7.05 18.94 3.67
CA VAL A 552 -6.94 20.39 3.99
C VAL A 552 -7.39 20.74 5.41
N GLY A 553 -7.86 19.78 6.21
CA GLY A 553 -8.26 19.99 7.61
C GLY A 553 -9.50 20.89 7.77
N LEU A 554 -10.40 20.90 6.78
CA LEU A 554 -11.63 21.69 6.79
C LEU A 554 -12.86 20.80 6.95
N ASP A 555 -13.67 21.05 7.98
CA ASP A 555 -15.02 20.48 8.10
C ASP A 555 -16.09 21.57 7.94
N PRO A 556 -16.56 21.84 6.71
CA PRO A 556 -17.65 22.79 6.47
C PRO A 556 -19.04 22.19 6.74
N VAL A 557 -19.17 20.86 6.85
CA VAL A 557 -20.44 20.15 7.03
C VAL A 557 -20.86 20.12 8.50
N LYS A 558 -19.89 19.91 9.40
CA LYS A 558 -20.04 19.94 10.87
C LYS A 558 -21.10 18.98 11.41
N VAL A 559 -21.15 17.77 10.85
CA VAL A 559 -21.96 16.67 11.36
C VAL A 559 -21.03 15.79 12.19
N GLY A 560 -21.02 16.01 13.51
CA GLY A 560 -20.16 15.27 14.42
C GLY A 560 -20.87 14.87 15.71
N ARG A 561 -20.28 13.91 16.42
CA ARG A 561 -20.73 13.35 17.69
C ARG A 561 -19.63 13.50 18.73
N THR A 562 -19.99 13.64 20.00
CA THR A 562 -19.01 13.67 21.09
C THR A 562 -18.58 12.24 21.47
N PHE A 563 -17.26 12.03 21.50
CA PHE A 563 -16.59 10.80 21.91
C PHE A 563 -15.70 11.08 23.12
N ASP A 564 -15.50 10.08 23.97
CA ASP A 564 -14.40 10.10 24.94
C ASP A 564 -13.13 9.47 24.35
N THR A 565 -12.02 9.58 25.08
CA THR A 565 -10.72 9.08 24.61
C THR A 565 -10.78 7.61 24.20
N ASP A 566 -11.37 6.75 25.04
CA ASP A 566 -11.37 5.29 24.83
C ASP A 566 -12.18 4.90 23.60
N ALA A 567 -13.38 5.48 23.44
CA ALA A 567 -14.22 5.24 22.26
C ALA A 567 -13.55 5.70 20.96
N LEU A 568 -12.86 6.84 20.99
CA LEU A 568 -12.15 7.37 19.81
C LEU A 568 -10.90 6.54 19.50
N ALA A 569 -10.14 6.14 20.52
CA ALA A 569 -8.95 5.31 20.34
C ALA A 569 -9.30 3.92 19.78
N ALA A 570 -10.44 3.36 20.18
CA ALA A 570 -10.94 2.09 19.64
C ALA A 570 -11.20 2.12 18.12
N ALA A 571 -11.36 3.30 17.50
CA ALA A 571 -11.48 3.41 16.05
C ALA A 571 -10.21 2.99 15.31
N PHE A 572 -9.04 3.22 15.92
CA PHE A 572 -7.70 2.87 15.43
C PHE A 572 -7.53 3.05 13.90
N PRO A 573 -7.47 4.30 13.39
CA PRO A 573 -7.50 4.61 11.96
C PRO A 573 -6.17 4.36 11.22
N PHE A 574 -5.20 3.69 11.85
CA PHE A 574 -3.88 3.38 11.29
C PHE A 574 -3.76 1.89 10.92
N THR A 575 -4.88 1.23 10.66
CA THR A 575 -4.89 -0.18 10.26
C THR A 575 -4.84 -0.30 8.74
N SER A 576 -3.78 -0.95 8.24
CA SER A 576 -3.68 -1.39 6.85
C SER A 576 -2.82 -2.65 6.80
N PRO A 577 -3.17 -3.62 5.93
CA PRO A 577 -2.32 -4.77 5.68
C PRO A 577 -1.19 -4.47 4.68
N GLN A 578 -1.16 -3.28 4.07
CA GLN A 578 -0.21 -2.94 3.00
C GLN A 578 1.16 -2.57 3.56
N LEU A 579 2.22 -2.90 2.82
CA LEU A 579 3.56 -2.41 3.12
C LEU A 579 3.63 -0.90 2.89
N PRO A 580 4.39 -0.17 3.72
CA PRO A 580 4.63 1.24 3.47
C PRO A 580 5.40 1.42 2.17
N VAL A 581 5.11 2.52 1.48
CA VAL A 581 5.82 2.93 0.27
C VAL A 581 6.81 4.03 0.63
N ALA A 582 8.03 3.94 0.10
CA ALA A 582 9.09 4.93 0.32
C ALA A 582 8.69 6.35 -0.10
N ASP A 583 8.02 6.51 -1.24
CA ASP A 583 7.50 7.80 -1.70
C ASP A 583 5.96 7.78 -1.81
N PRO A 584 5.25 8.63 -1.02
CA PRO A 584 3.80 8.70 -1.06
C PRO A 584 3.23 9.16 -2.40
N VAL A 585 4.01 9.86 -3.23
CA VAL A 585 3.55 10.30 -4.55
C VAL A 585 3.45 9.12 -5.50
N THR A 586 4.43 8.22 -5.46
CA THR A 586 4.51 7.05 -6.34
C THR A 586 3.85 5.80 -5.76
N ALA A 587 3.25 5.86 -4.57
CA ALA A 587 2.61 4.71 -3.94
C ALA A 587 1.49 4.04 -4.74
N HIS A 588 0.83 4.79 -5.60
CA HIS A 588 -0.16 4.23 -6.54
C HIS A 588 0.48 3.58 -7.77
N ARG A 589 1.79 3.69 -7.95
CA ARG A 589 2.59 3.10 -9.05
C ARG A 589 3.59 2.11 -8.46
N PRO A 590 3.20 0.83 -8.33
CA PRO A 590 4.04 -0.15 -7.66
C PRO A 590 5.34 -0.40 -8.43
N GLN A 591 6.43 -0.60 -7.69
CA GLN A 591 7.74 -0.97 -8.21
C GLN A 591 8.13 -2.37 -7.75
N GLY A 592 9.09 -2.99 -8.42
CA GLY A 592 9.61 -4.29 -8.02
C GLY A 592 8.94 -5.49 -8.69
N VAL A 593 8.81 -6.58 -7.93
CA VAL A 593 8.19 -7.84 -8.34
C VAL A 593 6.85 -7.99 -7.64
N LEU A 594 5.84 -8.46 -8.36
CA LEU A 594 4.56 -8.87 -7.76
C LEU A 594 4.80 -10.15 -6.96
N TYR A 595 4.44 -10.18 -5.68
CA TYR A 595 4.49 -11.40 -4.85
C TYR A 595 3.13 -12.07 -4.76
N GLY A 596 2.07 -11.28 -4.71
CA GLY A 596 0.76 -11.81 -4.39
C GLY A 596 -0.30 -10.76 -4.11
N ARG A 597 -1.38 -11.19 -3.45
CA ARG A 597 -2.43 -10.33 -2.91
C ARG A 597 -2.31 -10.16 -1.41
N ASP A 598 -2.62 -8.98 -0.91
CA ASP A 598 -2.74 -8.73 0.52
C ASP A 598 -4.11 -9.19 1.08
N ALA A 599 -4.27 -9.14 2.39
CA ALA A 599 -5.51 -9.53 3.07
C ALA A 599 -6.72 -8.61 2.79
N ALA A 600 -6.51 -7.42 2.20
CA ALA A 600 -7.53 -6.47 1.78
C ALA A 600 -7.70 -6.41 0.26
N SER A 601 -7.36 -7.51 -0.44
CA SER A 601 -7.46 -7.68 -1.90
C SER A 601 -6.63 -6.69 -2.73
N GLY A 602 -5.66 -6.00 -2.13
CA GLY A 602 -4.65 -5.22 -2.85
C GLY A 602 -3.52 -6.10 -3.38
N LEU A 603 -2.65 -5.55 -4.23
CA LEU A 603 -1.46 -6.25 -4.74
C LEU A 603 -0.23 -5.94 -3.88
N VAL A 604 0.56 -6.98 -3.60
CA VAL A 604 1.82 -6.88 -2.87
C VAL A 604 2.97 -6.87 -3.87
N PHE A 605 3.52 -5.69 -4.09
CA PHE A 605 4.76 -5.51 -4.85
C PHE A 605 5.92 -5.24 -3.91
N TRP A 606 7.07 -5.84 -4.22
CA TRP A 606 8.29 -5.67 -3.42
C TRP A 606 9.51 -5.52 -4.33
N ASP A 607 10.30 -4.47 -4.09
CA ASP A 607 11.55 -4.24 -4.81
C ASP A 607 12.77 -4.38 -3.88
N ARG A 608 13.44 -5.53 -3.96
CA ARG A 608 14.67 -5.80 -3.21
C ARG A 608 15.82 -4.87 -3.57
N PHE A 609 15.77 -4.21 -4.72
CA PHE A 609 16.82 -3.33 -5.24
C PHE A 609 16.46 -1.85 -5.16
N ALA A 610 15.38 -1.49 -4.45
CA ALA A 610 15.05 -0.10 -4.18
C ALA A 610 16.13 0.61 -3.34
N GLU A 611 16.23 1.93 -3.49
CA GLU A 611 17.30 2.75 -2.90
C GLU A 611 17.26 2.82 -1.37
N ASP A 612 16.08 2.68 -0.78
CA ASP A 612 15.83 2.72 0.66
C ASP A 612 16.17 1.39 1.37
N ILE A 613 16.40 0.32 0.60
CA ILE A 613 16.72 -1.00 1.14
C ILE A 613 18.23 -1.14 1.37
N HIS A 614 18.61 -1.32 2.63
CA HIS A 614 20.00 -1.38 3.06
C HIS A 614 20.81 -2.58 2.54
N ASN A 615 20.16 -3.68 2.14
CA ASN A 615 20.80 -4.81 1.45
C ASN A 615 19.78 -5.65 0.67
N HIS A 616 20.24 -6.40 -0.33
CA HIS A 616 19.35 -7.16 -1.23
C HIS A 616 19.15 -8.62 -0.80
N ASN A 617 19.60 -9.04 0.38
CA ASN A 617 19.52 -10.43 0.82
C ASN A 617 18.09 -10.78 1.28
N ALA A 618 17.69 -12.02 1.01
CA ALA A 618 16.41 -12.57 1.42
C ALA A 618 16.56 -13.90 2.17
N VAL A 619 15.66 -14.17 3.10
CA VAL A 619 15.49 -15.48 3.72
C VAL A 619 14.05 -15.93 3.52
N ILE A 620 13.85 -17.16 3.08
CA ILE A 620 12.54 -17.76 2.84
C ILE A 620 12.44 -19.07 3.62
N LEU A 621 11.52 -19.11 4.57
CA LEU A 621 11.33 -20.21 5.50
C LEU A 621 9.91 -20.75 5.43
N GLY A 622 9.75 -22.07 5.40
CA GLY A 622 8.43 -22.69 5.39
C GLY A 622 8.51 -24.20 5.35
N ARG A 623 7.62 -24.89 6.06
CA ARG A 623 7.59 -26.36 6.05
C ARG A 623 7.39 -26.92 4.64
N SER A 624 7.71 -28.20 4.45
CA SER A 624 7.43 -28.89 3.19
C SER A 624 5.98 -28.71 2.72
N GLY A 625 5.82 -28.43 1.43
CA GLY A 625 4.52 -28.16 0.80
C GLY A 625 3.87 -26.82 1.18
N ALA A 626 4.58 -25.89 1.84
CA ALA A 626 4.05 -24.55 2.14
C ALA A 626 4.00 -23.62 0.91
N GLY A 627 4.66 -23.98 -0.20
CA GLY A 627 4.75 -23.15 -1.42
C GLY A 627 6.06 -22.38 -1.58
N LYS A 628 7.14 -22.80 -0.90
CA LYS A 628 8.47 -22.18 -0.96
C LYS A 628 9.01 -22.11 -2.40
N SER A 629 9.20 -23.26 -3.05
CA SER A 629 9.76 -23.32 -4.42
C SER A 629 8.89 -22.55 -5.42
N TYR A 630 7.56 -22.58 -5.27
CA TYR A 630 6.63 -21.81 -6.09
C TYR A 630 6.91 -20.31 -6.01
N LEU A 631 7.01 -19.78 -4.78
CA LEU A 631 7.29 -18.37 -4.55
C LEU A 631 8.67 -17.97 -5.08
N VAL A 632 9.70 -18.78 -4.82
CA VAL A 632 11.06 -18.51 -5.32
C VAL A 632 11.04 -18.44 -6.83
N LYS A 633 10.53 -19.47 -7.53
CA LYS A 633 10.49 -19.50 -9.00
C LYS A 633 9.72 -18.32 -9.60
N SER A 634 8.59 -17.93 -9.00
CA SER A 634 7.84 -16.74 -9.41
C SER A 634 8.67 -15.46 -9.30
N GLU A 635 9.39 -15.29 -8.17
CA GLU A 635 10.28 -14.15 -7.99
C GLU A 635 11.44 -14.14 -9.00
N LEU A 636 12.05 -15.30 -9.27
CA LEU A 636 13.15 -15.41 -10.23
C LEU A 636 12.70 -15.04 -11.64
N LEU A 637 11.58 -15.60 -12.09
CA LEU A 637 11.02 -15.36 -13.41
C LEU A 637 10.73 -13.87 -13.61
N ARG A 638 10.06 -13.24 -12.64
CA ARG A 638 9.74 -11.80 -12.67
C ARG A 638 10.96 -10.90 -12.49
N SER A 639 12.05 -11.41 -11.90
CA SER A 639 13.33 -10.71 -11.80
C SER A 639 14.09 -10.74 -13.13
N LEU A 640 14.05 -11.86 -13.86
CA LEU A 640 14.59 -11.96 -15.23
C LEU A 640 13.92 -10.97 -16.18
N GLN A 641 12.59 -10.79 -16.07
CA GLN A 641 11.83 -9.78 -16.82
C GLN A 641 12.30 -8.33 -16.55
N ARG A 642 12.98 -8.10 -15.43
CA ARG A 642 13.60 -6.79 -15.07
C ARG A 642 15.07 -6.69 -15.49
N GLY A 643 15.61 -7.69 -16.18
CA GLY A 643 17.02 -7.75 -16.55
C GLY A 643 17.97 -8.09 -15.40
N ILE A 644 17.46 -8.65 -14.30
CA ILE A 644 18.28 -9.11 -13.17
C ILE A 644 18.79 -10.51 -13.50
N GLU A 645 20.11 -10.72 -13.44
CA GLU A 645 20.67 -12.06 -13.63
C GLU A 645 20.40 -12.93 -12.39
N VAL A 646 20.02 -14.18 -12.62
CA VAL A 646 19.64 -15.13 -11.58
C VAL A 646 20.55 -16.33 -11.61
N ILE A 647 21.04 -16.72 -10.44
CA ILE A 647 21.87 -17.91 -10.24
C ILE A 647 21.20 -18.75 -9.16
N VAL A 648 20.93 -20.02 -9.44
CA VAL A 648 20.27 -20.95 -8.51
C VAL A 648 21.19 -22.11 -8.22
N ILE A 649 21.31 -22.48 -6.95
CA ILE A 649 21.91 -23.74 -6.52
C ILE A 649 20.79 -24.63 -6.03
N ASP A 650 20.57 -25.71 -6.76
CA ASP A 650 19.37 -26.55 -6.68
C ASP A 650 19.77 -27.99 -6.36
N PRO A 651 19.53 -28.46 -5.11
CA PRO A 651 19.88 -29.82 -4.73
C PRO A 651 18.92 -30.90 -5.25
N GLU A 652 17.73 -30.53 -5.71
CA GLU A 652 16.66 -31.47 -6.08
C GLU A 652 16.28 -31.42 -7.57
N ASP A 653 16.92 -30.55 -8.36
CA ASP A 653 16.66 -30.36 -9.80
C ASP A 653 15.24 -29.82 -10.10
N GLU A 654 14.63 -29.11 -9.14
CA GLU A 654 13.30 -28.51 -9.28
C GLU A 654 13.27 -27.34 -10.29
N TYR A 655 14.41 -26.68 -10.56
CA TYR A 655 14.47 -25.47 -11.38
C TYR A 655 14.80 -25.76 -12.86
N ARG A 656 15.05 -27.03 -13.23
CA ARG A 656 15.34 -27.46 -14.60
C ARG A 656 14.30 -26.99 -15.61
N ARG A 657 13.02 -27.32 -15.36
CA ARG A 657 11.90 -26.95 -16.24
C ARG A 657 11.81 -25.44 -16.47
N LEU A 658 11.99 -24.66 -15.41
CA LEU A 658 12.01 -23.19 -15.50
C LEU A 658 13.18 -22.71 -16.35
N ALA A 659 14.38 -23.27 -16.15
CA ALA A 659 15.56 -22.91 -16.92
C ALA A 659 15.41 -23.25 -18.40
N GLU A 660 14.93 -24.44 -18.74
CA GLU A 660 14.65 -24.83 -20.13
C GLU A 660 13.62 -23.91 -20.78
N ALA A 661 12.57 -23.52 -20.06
CA ALA A 661 11.51 -22.63 -20.56
C ALA A 661 11.97 -21.19 -20.85
N VAL A 662 13.11 -20.73 -20.32
CA VAL A 662 13.64 -19.37 -20.56
C VAL A 662 15.03 -19.38 -21.18
N SER A 663 15.46 -20.50 -21.76
CA SER A 663 16.80 -20.68 -22.36
C SER A 663 17.94 -20.41 -21.36
N GLY A 664 17.75 -20.80 -20.10
CA GLY A 664 18.73 -20.75 -19.03
C GLY A 664 19.80 -21.84 -19.15
N THR A 665 20.94 -21.61 -18.50
CA THR A 665 22.09 -22.52 -18.52
C THR A 665 22.05 -23.45 -17.33
N ILE A 666 22.01 -24.77 -17.57
CA ILE A 666 22.00 -25.79 -16.52
C ILE A 666 23.38 -26.45 -16.42
N LEU A 667 23.95 -26.47 -15.21
CA LEU A 667 25.17 -27.20 -14.88
C LEU A 667 24.81 -28.33 -13.92
N ALA A 668 24.66 -29.55 -14.46
CA ALA A 668 24.39 -30.75 -13.67
C ALA A 668 25.69 -31.27 -13.03
N LEU A 669 25.98 -30.83 -11.80
CA LEU A 669 27.18 -31.26 -11.09
C LEU A 669 27.06 -32.74 -10.71
N GLY A 670 28.09 -33.52 -11.01
CA GLY A 670 28.08 -34.98 -10.87
C GLY A 670 27.82 -35.72 -12.18
N ALA A 671 27.26 -35.02 -13.18
CA ALA A 671 27.02 -35.60 -14.49
C ALA A 671 28.31 -35.89 -15.26
N PRO A 672 28.36 -36.97 -16.06
CA PRO A 672 29.51 -37.26 -16.89
C PRO A 672 29.88 -36.07 -17.79
N GLY A 673 31.11 -35.56 -17.63
CA GLY A 673 31.62 -34.45 -18.44
C GLY A 673 31.34 -33.06 -17.88
N VAL A 674 30.61 -32.90 -16.77
CA VAL A 674 30.40 -31.61 -16.10
C VAL A 674 31.37 -31.49 -14.92
N ARG A 675 32.33 -30.55 -15.02
CA ARG A 675 33.39 -30.35 -14.04
C ARG A 675 33.58 -28.88 -13.70
N LEU A 676 33.86 -28.62 -12.43
CA LEU A 676 34.28 -27.31 -11.93
C LEU A 676 35.64 -27.45 -11.25
N ASN A 677 36.67 -26.80 -11.81
CA ASN A 677 38.01 -26.82 -11.25
C ASN A 677 38.10 -25.85 -10.05
N PRO A 678 38.32 -26.33 -8.81
CA PRO A 678 38.47 -25.43 -7.66
C PRO A 678 39.74 -24.57 -7.71
N PHE A 679 40.71 -24.89 -8.57
CA PHE A 679 41.97 -24.17 -8.72
C PHE A 679 41.89 -22.99 -9.71
N ASP A 680 40.77 -22.82 -10.42
CA ASP A 680 40.60 -21.72 -11.37
C ASP A 680 40.82 -20.36 -10.71
N LEU A 681 41.75 -19.57 -11.26
CA LEU A 681 41.98 -18.22 -10.79
C LEU A 681 40.85 -17.28 -11.21
N GLU A 682 40.61 -16.27 -10.39
CA GLU A 682 39.66 -15.19 -10.67
C GLU A 682 40.23 -14.30 -11.79
N LEU A 683 39.81 -14.58 -13.03
CA LEU A 683 40.20 -13.82 -14.21
C LEU A 683 39.05 -12.93 -14.68
N HIS A 684 39.34 -11.66 -14.89
CA HIS A 684 38.45 -10.65 -15.42
C HIS A 684 38.90 -10.25 -16.82
N VAL A 685 37.95 -10.10 -17.74
CA VAL A 685 38.22 -9.47 -19.03
C VAL A 685 37.94 -7.98 -18.88
N ARG A 686 38.98 -7.16 -19.10
CA ARG A 686 38.86 -5.70 -19.11
C ARG A 686 38.20 -5.22 -20.41
N ALA A 687 37.74 -3.97 -20.40
CA ALA A 687 37.13 -3.33 -21.57
C ALA A 687 38.05 -3.29 -22.82
N ASP A 688 39.37 -3.39 -22.62
CA ASP A 688 40.38 -3.47 -23.69
C ASP A 688 40.59 -4.91 -24.22
N GLY A 689 39.78 -5.87 -23.77
CA GLY A 689 39.86 -7.29 -24.13
C GLY A 689 40.97 -8.07 -23.43
N ARG A 690 41.78 -7.45 -22.57
CA ARG A 690 42.86 -8.15 -21.84
C ARG A 690 42.31 -8.86 -20.61
N ARG A 691 42.79 -10.09 -20.38
CA ARG A 691 42.56 -10.83 -19.14
C ARG A 691 43.46 -10.29 -18.04
N ALA A 692 42.88 -9.95 -16.90
CA ALA A 692 43.56 -9.47 -15.70
C ALA A 692 42.95 -10.15 -14.48
N ALA A 693 43.66 -10.14 -13.35
CA ALA A 693 43.19 -10.72 -12.09
C ALA A 693 43.41 -9.71 -10.95
N PRO A 694 42.62 -9.78 -9.86
CA PRO A 694 42.87 -9.02 -8.64
C PRO A 694 44.25 -9.29 -8.07
N ALA A 695 44.90 -8.30 -7.46
CA ALA A 695 46.28 -8.43 -6.95
C ALA A 695 46.47 -9.53 -5.89
N ASP A 696 45.39 -9.97 -5.26
CA ASP A 696 45.36 -11.03 -4.25
C ASP A 696 44.67 -12.32 -4.74
N ALA A 697 44.46 -12.49 -6.06
CA ALA A 697 43.72 -13.62 -6.64
C ALA A 697 44.33 -14.97 -6.25
N LEU A 698 45.65 -15.13 -6.37
CA LEU A 698 46.35 -16.38 -6.02
C LEU A 698 46.22 -16.68 -4.51
N THR A 699 46.39 -15.67 -3.66
CA THR A 699 46.26 -15.81 -2.20
C THR A 699 44.84 -16.19 -1.80
N ARG A 700 43.82 -15.53 -2.34
CA ARG A 700 42.41 -15.87 -2.08
C ARG A 700 42.08 -17.28 -2.54
N ARG A 701 42.62 -17.69 -3.69
CA ARG A 701 42.43 -19.03 -4.24
C ARG A 701 43.07 -20.10 -3.34
N LYS A 702 44.28 -19.89 -2.83
CA LYS A 702 44.90 -20.79 -1.82
C LYS A 702 44.02 -20.91 -0.56
N LEU A 703 43.48 -19.80 -0.04
CA LEU A 703 42.57 -19.82 1.12
C LEU A 703 41.24 -20.54 0.83
N PHE A 704 40.69 -20.36 -0.38
CA PHE A 704 39.53 -21.11 -0.82
C PHE A 704 39.83 -22.61 -0.89
N LEU A 705 40.98 -23.00 -1.45
CA LEU A 705 41.40 -24.40 -1.52
C LEU A 705 41.58 -25.02 -0.12
N HIS A 706 42.06 -24.28 0.88
CA HIS A 706 42.03 -24.77 2.27
C HIS A 706 40.61 -25.09 2.75
N THR A 707 39.62 -24.30 2.35
CA THR A 707 38.21 -24.54 2.69
C THR A 707 37.66 -25.76 1.94
N VAL A 708 37.96 -25.89 0.65
CA VAL A 708 37.59 -27.06 -0.16
C VAL A 708 38.17 -28.34 0.45
N ILE A 709 39.46 -28.35 0.79
CA ILE A 709 40.11 -29.52 1.38
C ILE A 709 39.52 -29.82 2.77
N ARG A 710 39.14 -28.80 3.57
CA ARG A 710 38.42 -28.98 4.85
C ARG A 710 37.06 -29.63 4.67
N VAL A 711 36.33 -29.31 3.61
CA VAL A 711 35.06 -29.97 3.28
C VAL A 711 35.29 -31.41 2.78
N LEU A 712 36.34 -31.65 2.01
CA LEU A 712 36.63 -32.98 1.43
C LEU A 712 37.10 -34.02 2.44
N ILE A 713 38.01 -33.64 3.36
CA ILE A 713 38.69 -34.60 4.25
C ILE A 713 38.55 -34.26 5.75
N GLY A 714 37.77 -33.23 6.10
CA GLY A 714 37.51 -32.82 7.48
C GLY A 714 38.56 -31.84 8.05
N GLU A 715 38.50 -31.62 9.37
CA GLU A 715 39.39 -30.69 10.07
C GLU A 715 40.86 -31.08 9.96
N GLN A 716 41.71 -30.08 9.70
CA GLN A 716 43.15 -30.27 9.65
C GLN A 716 43.84 -29.68 10.87
N THR A 717 44.82 -30.41 11.40
CA THR A 717 45.75 -29.90 12.41
C THR A 717 46.59 -28.74 11.85
N PRO A 718 47.17 -27.87 12.71
CA PRO A 718 48.07 -26.81 12.25
C PRO A 718 49.26 -27.33 11.42
N ALA A 719 49.78 -28.52 11.74
CA ALA A 719 50.85 -29.15 10.98
C ALA A 719 50.39 -29.61 9.58
N GLN A 720 49.21 -30.23 9.48
CA GLN A 720 48.59 -30.57 8.20
C GLN A 720 48.32 -29.32 7.35
N ARG A 721 47.84 -28.23 7.96
CA ARG A 721 47.63 -26.95 7.26
C ARG A 721 48.93 -26.36 6.70
N ALA A 722 50.03 -26.40 7.46
CA ALA A 722 51.33 -25.90 7.00
C ALA A 722 51.91 -26.71 5.82
N VAL A 723 51.77 -28.05 5.88
CA VAL A 723 52.16 -28.94 4.77
C VAL A 723 51.29 -28.68 3.54
N LEU A 724 49.97 -28.54 3.73
CA LEU A 724 49.04 -28.24 2.65
C LEU A 724 49.33 -26.89 1.99
N ASP A 725 49.64 -25.84 2.75
CA ASP A 725 50.00 -24.51 2.20
C ASP A 725 51.27 -24.57 1.33
N THR A 726 52.28 -25.31 1.80
CA THR A 726 53.52 -25.57 1.04
C THR A 726 53.20 -26.31 -0.26
N ALA A 727 52.37 -27.36 -0.20
CA ALA A 727 51.99 -28.16 -1.35
C ALA A 727 51.12 -27.37 -2.35
N LEU A 728 50.20 -26.53 -1.88
CA LEU A 728 49.38 -25.65 -2.73
C LEU A 728 50.27 -24.65 -3.50
N THR A 729 51.28 -24.08 -2.84
CA THR A 729 52.24 -23.19 -3.50
C THR A 729 53.06 -23.95 -4.56
N ALA A 730 53.53 -25.16 -4.25
CA ALA A 730 54.22 -26.01 -5.21
C ALA A 730 53.32 -26.43 -6.40
N THR A 731 52.02 -26.63 -6.15
CA THR A 731 51.02 -27.05 -7.15
C THR A 731 50.84 -26.00 -8.25
N TYR A 732 50.68 -24.72 -7.87
CA TYR A 732 50.64 -23.63 -8.86
C TYR A 732 51.98 -23.45 -9.57
N ALA A 733 53.11 -23.53 -8.83
CA ALA A 733 54.43 -23.41 -9.42
C ALA A 733 54.73 -24.50 -10.46
N ALA A 734 54.21 -25.72 -10.27
CA ALA A 734 54.38 -26.85 -11.19
C ALA A 734 53.76 -26.60 -12.57
N VAL A 735 52.68 -25.81 -12.66
CA VAL A 735 52.07 -25.36 -13.93
C VAL A 735 52.54 -23.97 -14.36
N GLY A 736 53.56 -23.44 -13.68
CA GLY A 736 54.18 -22.16 -13.99
C GLY A 736 53.37 -20.94 -13.56
N ILE A 737 52.42 -21.07 -12.64
CA ILE A 737 51.73 -19.95 -12.00
C ILE A 737 52.52 -19.58 -10.73
N THR A 738 53.03 -18.34 -10.66
CA THR A 738 53.85 -17.85 -9.54
C THR A 738 53.21 -16.60 -8.92
N GLU A 739 53.89 -15.94 -7.98
CA GLU A 739 53.44 -14.66 -7.42
C GLU A 739 53.46 -13.50 -8.45
N ASP A 740 54.03 -13.70 -9.65
CA ASP A 740 53.95 -12.73 -10.75
C ASP A 740 52.58 -12.78 -11.46
N PRO A 741 51.78 -11.69 -11.41
CA PRO A 741 50.46 -11.64 -12.06
C PRO A 741 50.47 -11.90 -13.57
N SER A 742 51.62 -11.72 -14.25
CA SER A 742 51.74 -12.02 -15.68
C SER A 742 51.52 -13.51 -16.01
N THR A 743 51.70 -14.38 -15.01
CA THR A 743 51.58 -15.84 -15.15
C THR A 743 50.16 -16.37 -14.91
N TRP A 744 49.26 -15.56 -14.34
CA TRP A 744 47.95 -16.01 -13.84
C TRP A 744 46.93 -16.34 -14.92
N THR A 745 47.22 -16.03 -16.18
CA THR A 745 46.40 -16.38 -17.34
C THR A 745 46.66 -17.80 -17.86
N ARG A 746 47.64 -18.50 -17.30
CA ARG A 746 47.96 -19.90 -17.63
C ARG A 746 46.85 -20.83 -17.12
N PRO A 747 46.69 -22.03 -17.73
CA PRO A 747 45.76 -23.03 -17.24
C PRO A 747 46.01 -23.37 -15.76
N ALA A 748 44.95 -23.42 -14.97
CA ALA A 748 45.03 -23.76 -13.56
C ALA A 748 45.47 -25.23 -13.37
N PRO A 749 46.16 -25.56 -12.25
CA PRO A 749 46.45 -26.95 -11.92
C PRO A 749 45.16 -27.69 -11.54
N THR A 750 45.25 -29.01 -11.33
CA THR A 750 44.13 -29.84 -10.87
C THR A 750 44.42 -30.46 -9.50
N LEU A 751 43.41 -31.11 -8.91
CA LEU A 751 43.55 -31.78 -7.63
C LEU A 751 44.55 -32.95 -7.69
N SER A 752 44.67 -33.63 -8.82
CA SER A 752 45.72 -34.63 -9.08
C SER A 752 47.13 -34.05 -8.93
N VAL A 753 47.35 -32.83 -9.41
CA VAL A 753 48.66 -32.15 -9.27
C VAL A 753 48.95 -31.88 -7.79
N LEU A 754 47.95 -31.45 -7.01
CA LEU A 754 48.10 -31.26 -5.57
C LEU A 754 48.43 -32.57 -4.83
N ALA A 755 47.71 -33.65 -5.14
CA ALA A 755 47.97 -34.95 -4.54
C ALA A 755 49.39 -35.44 -4.83
N GLU A 756 49.92 -35.16 -6.03
CA GLU A 756 51.31 -35.47 -6.36
C GLU A 756 52.31 -34.59 -5.60
N GLN A 757 52.09 -33.27 -5.53
CA GLN A 757 52.96 -32.39 -4.75
C GLN A 757 53.00 -32.76 -3.26
N LEU A 758 51.86 -33.18 -2.69
CA LEU A 758 51.79 -33.68 -1.32
C LEU A 758 52.64 -34.94 -1.09
N ARG A 759 52.75 -35.84 -2.08
CA ARG A 759 53.64 -37.01 -2.02
C ARG A 759 55.11 -36.61 -2.18
N VAL A 760 55.40 -35.71 -3.11
CA VAL A 760 56.76 -35.22 -3.40
C VAL A 760 57.35 -34.45 -2.22
N CYS A 761 56.54 -33.79 -1.39
CA CYS A 761 56.98 -33.17 -0.14
C CYS A 761 57.70 -34.16 0.81
N GLY A 762 57.49 -35.48 0.67
CA GLY A 762 58.25 -36.51 1.39
C GLY A 762 58.00 -36.58 2.90
N SER A 763 57.03 -35.82 3.42
CA SER A 763 56.60 -35.88 4.83
C SER A 763 55.51 -36.94 5.02
N SER A 764 55.48 -37.58 6.19
CA SER A 764 54.41 -38.54 6.54
C SER A 764 53.02 -37.90 6.46
N ILE A 765 52.91 -36.64 6.90
CA ILE A 765 51.69 -35.84 6.85
C ILE A 765 51.24 -35.58 5.40
N GLY A 766 52.18 -35.28 4.49
CA GLY A 766 51.87 -35.07 3.08
C GLY A 766 51.34 -36.33 2.41
N VAL A 767 51.96 -37.48 2.71
CA VAL A 767 51.48 -38.79 2.21
C VAL A 767 50.08 -39.12 2.73
N GLU A 768 49.81 -38.85 4.02
CA GLU A 768 48.49 -39.05 4.63
C GLU A 768 47.42 -38.19 3.96
N LEU A 769 47.69 -36.89 3.75
CA LEU A 769 46.78 -35.98 3.04
C LEU A 769 46.55 -36.42 1.59
N ALA A 770 47.59 -36.85 0.88
CA ALA A 770 47.47 -37.36 -0.49
C ALA A 770 46.65 -38.65 -0.57
N GLN A 771 46.73 -39.53 0.44
CA GLN A 771 45.90 -40.72 0.55
C GLN A 771 44.44 -40.35 0.82
N ALA A 772 44.19 -39.39 1.71
CA ALA A 772 42.85 -38.90 2.00
C ALA A 772 42.16 -38.28 0.77
N LEU A 773 42.93 -37.65 -0.14
CA LEU A 773 42.42 -37.09 -1.39
C LEU A 773 42.20 -38.13 -2.52
N SER A 774 42.64 -39.38 -2.34
CA SER A 774 42.54 -40.42 -3.38
C SER A 774 41.14 -40.66 -3.98
N PRO A 775 40.01 -40.51 -3.24
CA PRO A 775 38.68 -40.64 -3.84
C PRO A 775 38.34 -39.55 -4.87
N PHE A 776 39.03 -38.41 -4.81
CA PHE A 776 38.73 -37.21 -5.57
C PHE A 776 39.72 -36.92 -6.71
N VAL A 777 40.73 -37.77 -6.90
CA VAL A 777 41.77 -37.57 -7.93
C VAL A 777 41.88 -38.77 -8.86
N ALA A 778 42.36 -38.52 -10.08
CA ALA A 778 42.61 -39.51 -11.11
C ALA A 778 41.37 -40.38 -11.43
N GLY A 779 41.40 -41.66 -11.07
CA GLY A 779 40.30 -42.61 -11.27
C GLY A 779 39.44 -42.84 -10.02
N GLY A 780 39.56 -41.99 -9.00
CA GLY A 780 38.73 -42.05 -7.80
C GLY A 780 37.25 -41.84 -8.11
N ALA A 781 36.37 -42.38 -7.26
CA ALA A 781 34.92 -42.38 -7.48
C ALA A 781 34.30 -40.98 -7.71
N PHE A 782 34.94 -39.93 -7.19
CA PHE A 782 34.45 -38.55 -7.25
C PHE A 782 35.38 -37.61 -8.03
N ALA A 783 36.42 -38.13 -8.68
CA ALA A 783 37.37 -37.34 -9.46
C ALA A 783 36.70 -36.58 -10.61
N GLY A 784 35.66 -37.18 -11.19
CA GLY A 784 34.87 -36.59 -12.27
C GLY A 784 34.14 -35.29 -11.92
N LEU A 785 34.10 -34.87 -10.65
CA LEU A 785 33.49 -33.60 -10.23
C LEU A 785 34.46 -32.41 -10.24
N ILE A 786 35.69 -32.62 -9.76
CA ILE A 786 36.64 -31.54 -9.43
C ILE A 786 38.06 -31.70 -9.98
N ASP A 787 38.42 -32.88 -10.50
CA ASP A 787 39.78 -33.15 -10.99
C ASP A 787 39.86 -33.06 -12.52
N GLY A 788 39.98 -31.83 -13.01
CA GLY A 788 40.13 -31.51 -14.43
C GLY A 788 39.81 -30.05 -14.71
N ASP A 789 39.90 -29.67 -15.98
CA ASP A 789 39.50 -28.33 -16.42
C ASP A 789 37.99 -28.12 -16.24
N THR A 790 37.59 -26.88 -15.95
CA THR A 790 36.17 -26.48 -15.94
C THR A 790 35.58 -26.65 -17.33
N THR A 791 34.50 -27.43 -17.47
CA THR A 791 33.97 -27.83 -18.78
C THR A 791 32.85 -26.95 -19.31
N THR A 792 32.07 -26.32 -18.43
CA THR A 792 30.92 -25.49 -18.80
C THR A 792 31.06 -24.09 -18.20
N ALA A 793 30.94 -23.06 -19.04
CA ALA A 793 30.91 -21.67 -18.60
C ALA A 793 29.50 -21.35 -18.06
N PRO A 794 29.34 -20.81 -16.84
CA PRO A 794 28.05 -20.45 -16.28
C PRO A 794 27.63 -19.05 -16.78
N GLU A 795 27.28 -18.93 -18.06
CA GLU A 795 26.87 -17.67 -18.67
C GLU A 795 25.37 -17.69 -18.99
N GLY A 796 24.71 -16.52 -19.00
CA GLY A 796 23.29 -16.39 -19.31
C GLY A 796 22.51 -15.57 -18.28
N GLY A 797 21.24 -15.29 -18.58
CA GLY A 797 20.33 -14.57 -17.66
C GLY A 797 19.93 -15.41 -16.45
N LEU A 798 19.70 -16.71 -16.65
CA LEU A 798 19.44 -17.70 -15.61
C LEU A 798 20.50 -18.80 -15.67
N VAL A 799 21.17 -19.07 -14.55
CA VAL A 799 22.12 -20.17 -14.38
C VAL A 799 21.66 -21.07 -13.24
N VAL A 800 21.52 -22.37 -13.48
CA VAL A 800 21.10 -23.36 -12.48
C VAL A 800 22.21 -24.38 -12.27
N PHE A 801 22.75 -24.45 -11.06
CA PHE A 801 23.65 -25.51 -10.61
C PHE A 801 22.81 -26.62 -9.97
N SER A 802 22.57 -27.69 -10.72
CA SER A 802 21.84 -28.86 -10.22
C SER A 802 22.80 -29.80 -9.51
N LEU A 803 22.47 -30.18 -8.26
CA LEU A 803 23.27 -31.09 -7.42
C LEU A 803 22.62 -32.48 -7.28
N ARG A 804 21.56 -32.76 -8.04
CA ARG A 804 20.80 -34.03 -7.94
C ARG A 804 21.66 -35.26 -8.21
N GLU A 805 22.64 -35.15 -9.10
CA GLU A 805 23.55 -36.24 -9.45
C GLU A 805 24.69 -36.42 -8.44
N LEU A 806 24.82 -35.51 -7.46
CA LEU A 806 25.79 -35.65 -6.38
C LEU A 806 25.22 -36.51 -5.24
N PRO A 807 26.04 -37.42 -4.67
CA PRO A 807 25.75 -38.01 -3.37
C PRO A 807 25.53 -36.92 -2.30
N ASP A 808 24.69 -37.20 -1.31
CA ASP A 808 24.33 -36.25 -0.26
C ASP A 808 25.55 -35.70 0.47
N GLU A 809 26.59 -36.52 0.68
CA GLU A 809 27.83 -36.11 1.35
C GLU A 809 28.63 -35.07 0.55
N LEU A 810 28.41 -34.99 -0.78
CA LEU A 810 29.10 -34.06 -1.68
C LEU A 810 28.27 -32.84 -2.04
N LYS A 811 27.00 -32.76 -1.65
CA LYS A 811 26.15 -31.58 -1.92
C LYS A 811 26.74 -30.30 -1.32
N THR A 812 27.30 -30.36 -0.11
CA THR A 812 27.97 -29.19 0.50
C THR A 812 29.16 -28.71 -0.33
N LEU A 813 29.93 -29.64 -0.91
CA LEU A 813 31.03 -29.30 -1.82
C LEU A 813 30.49 -28.69 -3.12
N GLY A 814 29.46 -29.28 -3.72
CA GLY A 814 28.82 -28.76 -4.93
C GLY A 814 28.35 -27.32 -4.75
N THR A 815 27.66 -27.03 -3.65
CA THR A 815 27.22 -25.67 -3.29
C THR A 815 28.40 -24.72 -3.08
N LEU A 816 29.46 -25.16 -2.40
CA LEU A 816 30.68 -24.37 -2.19
C LEU A 816 31.33 -23.97 -3.53
N LEU A 817 31.45 -24.92 -4.46
CA LEU A 817 32.01 -24.67 -5.80
C LEU A 817 31.14 -23.73 -6.62
N ALA A 818 29.82 -23.94 -6.63
CA ALA A 818 28.87 -23.09 -7.32
C ALA A 818 28.91 -21.64 -6.79
N LEU A 819 28.98 -21.45 -5.47
CA LEU A 819 29.12 -20.12 -4.87
C LEU A 819 30.47 -19.46 -5.15
N ASP A 820 31.58 -20.22 -5.23
CA ASP A 820 32.88 -19.67 -5.63
C ASP A 820 32.89 -19.22 -7.09
N VAL A 821 32.35 -20.05 -7.99
CA VAL A 821 32.16 -19.70 -9.39
C VAL A 821 31.33 -18.42 -9.50
N THR A 822 30.22 -18.35 -8.77
CA THR A 822 29.35 -17.17 -8.69
C THR A 822 30.10 -15.95 -8.17
N TRP A 823 30.90 -16.10 -7.11
CA TRP A 823 31.71 -15.02 -6.57
C TRP A 823 32.68 -14.45 -7.61
N ARG A 824 33.40 -15.30 -8.35
CA ARG A 824 34.32 -14.86 -9.41
C ARG A 824 33.62 -14.05 -10.51
N GLN A 825 32.35 -14.34 -10.78
CA GLN A 825 31.54 -13.57 -11.72
C GLN A 825 31.08 -12.25 -11.11
N VAL A 826 30.60 -12.26 -9.86
CA VAL A 826 30.01 -11.11 -9.15
C VAL A 826 31.06 -10.05 -8.78
N SER A 827 32.25 -10.48 -8.43
CA SER A 827 33.36 -9.60 -8.08
C SER A 827 33.96 -8.86 -9.27
N ASN A 828 33.69 -9.32 -10.51
CA ASN A 828 34.23 -8.71 -11.72
C ASN A 828 33.66 -7.30 -11.94
N PRO A 829 34.50 -6.24 -11.86
CA PRO A 829 34.04 -4.87 -12.02
C PRO A 829 33.50 -4.54 -13.42
N SER A 830 33.94 -5.26 -14.47
CA SER A 830 33.54 -4.97 -15.85
C SER A 830 32.13 -5.44 -16.20
N THR A 831 31.54 -6.31 -15.38
CA THR A 831 30.20 -6.91 -15.63
C THR A 831 29.20 -6.58 -14.54
N ARG A 832 29.47 -5.55 -13.73
CA ARG A 832 28.67 -5.17 -12.56
C ARG A 832 27.24 -4.80 -12.95
N ARG A 833 26.27 -5.56 -12.42
CA ARG A 833 24.84 -5.40 -12.64
C ARG A 833 24.05 -6.05 -11.49
N PRO A 834 22.72 -5.84 -11.37
CA PRO A 834 21.92 -6.51 -10.36
C PRO A 834 21.93 -8.03 -10.54
N ARG A 835 22.14 -8.77 -9.45
CA ARG A 835 22.11 -10.24 -9.46
C ARG A 835 21.37 -10.82 -8.27
N LEU A 836 20.70 -11.94 -8.48
CA LEU A 836 20.09 -12.75 -7.42
C LEU A 836 20.75 -14.13 -7.39
N VAL A 837 21.26 -14.51 -6.21
CA VAL A 837 21.85 -15.83 -5.97
C VAL A 837 20.95 -16.58 -5.00
N VAL A 838 20.36 -17.68 -5.42
CA VAL A 838 19.49 -18.53 -4.60
C VAL A 838 20.25 -19.77 -4.18
N VAL A 839 20.25 -20.05 -2.87
CA VAL A 839 20.70 -21.32 -2.31
C VAL A 839 19.47 -22.02 -1.76
N ASP A 840 18.93 -22.98 -2.51
CA ASP A 840 17.83 -23.81 -2.02
C ASP A 840 18.36 -24.93 -1.12
N GLU A 841 17.56 -25.31 -0.13
CA GLU A 841 17.93 -26.18 1.00
C GLU A 841 19.30 -25.84 1.61
N ALA A 842 19.53 -24.56 1.92
CA ALA A 842 20.84 -24.11 2.45
C ALA A 842 21.24 -24.75 3.80
N TRP A 843 20.33 -25.48 4.46
CA TRP A 843 20.61 -26.22 5.69
C TRP A 843 21.75 -27.22 5.53
N TRP A 844 21.95 -27.81 4.33
CA TRP A 844 23.07 -28.72 4.04
C TRP A 844 24.43 -28.07 4.35
N MET A 845 24.59 -26.80 3.98
CA MET A 845 25.81 -26.05 4.26
C MET A 845 25.90 -25.59 5.71
N ILE A 846 24.79 -25.17 6.30
CA ILE A 846 24.75 -24.59 7.65
C ILE A 846 25.09 -25.65 8.72
N ARG A 847 24.80 -26.92 8.46
CA ARG A 847 25.16 -28.04 9.36
C ARG A 847 26.67 -28.29 9.49
N GLN A 848 27.48 -27.82 8.55
CA GLN A 848 28.94 -27.93 8.61
C GLN A 848 29.57 -26.57 8.89
N ASP A 849 30.43 -26.46 9.91
CA ASP A 849 31.06 -25.20 10.31
C ASP A 849 31.73 -24.47 9.13
N ALA A 850 32.49 -25.19 8.30
CA ALA A 850 33.18 -24.63 7.13
C ALA A 850 32.19 -24.09 6.07
N GLY A 851 31.08 -24.79 5.83
CA GLY A 851 30.05 -24.40 4.87
C GLY A 851 29.24 -23.20 5.36
N GLY A 852 28.83 -23.20 6.63
CA GLY A 852 28.11 -22.10 7.27
C GLY A 852 28.95 -20.82 7.32
N GLU A 853 30.25 -20.93 7.66
CA GLU A 853 31.18 -19.79 7.64
C GLU A 853 31.27 -19.18 6.23
N PHE A 854 31.33 -20.03 5.21
CA PHE A 854 31.41 -19.59 3.83
C PHE A 854 30.12 -18.88 3.37
N LEU A 855 28.95 -19.46 3.64
CA LEU A 855 27.66 -18.85 3.32
C LEU A 855 27.48 -17.48 4.00
N PHE A 856 27.89 -17.37 5.26
CA PHE A 856 27.86 -16.11 6.00
C PHE A 856 28.80 -15.05 5.39
N ARG A 857 30.01 -15.45 4.97
CA ARG A 857 30.94 -14.55 4.26
C ARG A 857 30.35 -14.12 2.92
N ALA A 858 29.72 -15.04 2.17
CA ALA A 858 29.05 -14.73 0.91
C ALA A 858 27.92 -13.70 1.10
N ALA A 859 27.05 -13.90 2.10
CA ALA A 859 25.98 -12.96 2.44
C ALA A 859 26.48 -11.52 2.72
N LYS A 860 27.64 -11.40 3.39
CA LYS A 860 28.28 -10.10 3.67
C LYS A 860 29.04 -9.52 2.49
N ALA A 861 29.53 -10.36 1.59
CA ALA A 861 30.33 -9.97 0.45
C ALA A 861 29.44 -9.53 -0.72
N PHE A 862 28.48 -10.38 -1.15
CA PHE A 862 27.59 -10.15 -2.29
C PHE A 862 26.84 -8.82 -2.22
N ARG A 863 26.38 -8.40 -1.02
CA ARG A 863 25.70 -7.11 -0.84
C ARG A 863 26.52 -5.89 -1.28
N LYS A 864 27.85 -5.99 -1.33
CA LYS A 864 28.76 -4.92 -1.80
C LYS A 864 28.88 -4.86 -3.32
N TYR A 865 28.33 -5.84 -4.04
CA TYR A 865 28.46 -6.02 -5.48
C TYR A 865 27.11 -6.06 -6.20
N TRP A 866 26.11 -5.33 -5.67
CA TRP A 866 24.76 -5.26 -6.26
C TRP A 866 24.12 -6.66 -6.41
N THR A 867 24.47 -7.57 -5.51
CA THR A 867 24.03 -8.97 -5.55
C THR A 867 23.28 -9.30 -4.26
N GLY A 868 22.06 -9.83 -4.40
CA GLY A 868 21.26 -10.34 -3.28
C GLY A 868 21.39 -11.85 -3.13
N LEU A 869 21.67 -12.32 -1.93
CA LEU A 869 21.64 -13.73 -1.58
C LEU A 869 20.25 -14.11 -1.03
N THR A 870 19.58 -15.08 -1.63
CA THR A 870 18.39 -15.72 -1.11
C THR A 870 18.76 -17.06 -0.48
N VAL A 871 18.43 -17.24 0.79
CA VAL A 871 18.54 -18.53 1.49
C VAL A 871 17.14 -19.08 1.69
N ALA A 872 16.85 -20.23 1.08
CA ALA A 872 15.56 -20.90 1.16
C ALA A 872 15.72 -22.25 1.87
N THR A 873 14.92 -22.54 2.91
CA THR A 873 14.99 -23.81 3.65
C THR A 873 13.64 -24.24 4.22
N GLN A 874 13.44 -25.55 4.32
CA GLN A 874 12.27 -26.14 4.99
C GLN A 874 12.50 -26.35 6.49
N ASP A 875 13.75 -26.61 6.87
CA ASP A 875 14.15 -26.88 8.25
C ASP A 875 14.61 -25.59 8.95
N CYS A 876 13.64 -24.83 9.48
CA CYS A 876 13.91 -23.64 10.31
C CYS A 876 14.77 -23.96 11.52
N ALA A 877 14.49 -25.07 12.21
CA ALA A 877 15.16 -25.44 13.44
C ALA A 877 16.67 -25.64 13.21
N ASP A 878 17.06 -26.28 12.11
CA ASP A 878 18.47 -26.52 11.78
C ASP A 878 19.24 -25.23 11.51
N VAL A 879 18.61 -24.25 10.86
CA VAL A 879 19.23 -22.94 10.63
C VAL A 879 19.31 -22.13 11.92
N LEU A 880 18.26 -22.16 12.74
CA LEU A 880 18.19 -21.42 14.00
C LEU A 880 19.03 -22.05 15.12
N ALA A 881 19.41 -23.33 15.01
CA ALA A 881 20.28 -24.00 15.97
C ALA A 881 21.72 -23.45 16.00
N THR A 882 22.18 -22.78 14.94
CA THR A 882 23.56 -22.29 14.82
C THR A 882 23.64 -20.76 14.94
N GLU A 883 24.73 -20.26 15.55
CA GLU A 883 24.99 -18.81 15.61
C GLU A 883 25.14 -18.19 14.21
N LEU A 884 25.76 -18.92 13.28
CA LEU A 884 25.95 -18.49 11.90
C LEU A 884 24.62 -18.40 11.14
N GLY A 885 23.73 -19.38 11.29
CA GLY A 885 22.40 -19.34 10.68
C GLY A 885 21.56 -18.17 11.19
N ARG A 886 21.53 -17.93 12.51
CA ARG A 886 20.90 -16.74 13.10
C ARG A 886 21.48 -15.44 12.54
N ALA A 887 22.81 -15.39 12.36
CA ALA A 887 23.47 -14.22 11.81
C ALA A 887 23.15 -14.00 10.32
N ILE A 888 22.94 -15.06 9.52
CA ILE A 888 22.48 -14.94 8.13
C ILE A 888 21.08 -14.35 8.08
N ILE A 889 20.16 -14.87 8.91
CA ILE A 889 18.77 -14.39 9.02
C ILE A 889 18.72 -12.91 9.40
N ALA A 890 19.43 -12.52 10.46
CA ALA A 890 19.45 -11.14 10.95
C ALA A 890 20.05 -10.15 9.93
N ASN A 891 20.87 -10.62 8.99
CA ASN A 891 21.43 -9.79 7.92
C ASN A 891 20.56 -9.74 6.65
N ALA A 892 19.46 -10.48 6.56
CA ALA A 892 18.55 -10.42 5.42
C ALA A 892 17.56 -9.28 5.60
N ALA A 893 17.53 -8.33 4.65
CA ALA A 893 16.59 -7.21 4.66
C ALA A 893 15.16 -7.67 4.34
N THR A 894 15.03 -8.66 3.46
CA THR A 894 13.75 -9.29 3.10
C THR A 894 13.63 -10.62 3.83
N GLN A 895 12.54 -10.81 4.58
CA GLN A 895 12.29 -12.05 5.30
C GLN A 895 10.89 -12.54 4.96
N ILE A 896 10.79 -13.80 4.54
CA ILE A 896 9.53 -14.40 4.12
C ILE A 896 9.30 -15.66 4.93
N LEU A 897 8.17 -15.70 5.63
CA LEU A 897 7.75 -16.82 6.45
C LEU A 897 6.46 -17.38 5.87
N LEU A 898 6.52 -18.58 5.30
CA LEU A 898 5.34 -19.34 4.89
C LEU A 898 4.84 -20.19 6.06
N ARG A 899 3.83 -21.06 5.82
CA ARG A 899 3.31 -21.98 6.84
C ARG A 899 4.43 -22.70 7.60
N GLN A 900 4.37 -22.69 8.92
CA GLN A 900 5.36 -23.32 9.81
C GLN A 900 4.85 -24.63 10.42
N ALA A 901 5.78 -25.47 10.89
CA ALA A 901 5.44 -26.63 11.70
C ALA A 901 5.19 -26.22 13.17
N PRO A 902 4.17 -26.79 13.86
CA PRO A 902 3.89 -26.47 15.26
C PRO A 902 5.06 -26.68 16.21
N GLN A 903 6.00 -27.58 15.89
CA GLN A 903 7.17 -27.86 16.73
C GLN A 903 8.27 -26.80 16.60
N ALA A 904 8.35 -26.09 15.47
CA ALA A 904 9.39 -25.09 15.20
C ALA A 904 8.93 -23.64 15.43
N ILE A 905 7.62 -23.43 15.54
CA ILE A 905 7.02 -22.09 15.52
C ILE A 905 7.49 -21.19 16.68
N ASP A 906 7.75 -21.73 17.87
CA ASP A 906 8.19 -20.92 19.02
C ASP A 906 9.60 -20.36 18.82
N GLU A 907 10.49 -21.15 18.23
CA GLU A 907 11.85 -20.70 17.90
C GLU A 907 11.83 -19.66 16.76
N VAL A 908 10.99 -19.89 15.74
CA VAL A 908 10.75 -18.92 14.66
C VAL A 908 10.16 -17.62 15.23
N ALA A 909 9.16 -17.70 16.11
CA ALA A 909 8.55 -16.54 16.72
C ALA A 909 9.56 -15.72 17.53
N ALA A 910 10.44 -16.38 18.28
CA ALA A 910 11.51 -15.71 19.02
C ALA A 910 12.56 -15.07 18.08
N ALA A 911 13.01 -15.79 17.06
CA ALA A 911 14.06 -15.33 16.15
C ALA A 911 13.62 -14.13 15.28
N PHE A 912 12.35 -14.13 14.88
CA PHE A 912 11.77 -13.09 14.05
C PHE A 912 10.98 -12.05 14.84
N ALA A 913 10.93 -12.11 16.19
CA ALA A 913 10.09 -11.23 17.01
C ALA A 913 8.64 -11.16 16.50
N LEU A 914 8.03 -12.34 16.28
CA LEU A 914 6.64 -12.44 15.88
C LEU A 914 5.72 -12.16 17.07
N SER A 915 4.63 -11.47 16.80
CA SER A 915 3.49 -11.44 17.72
C SER A 915 2.79 -12.78 17.75
N GLU A 916 2.03 -13.00 18.82
CA GLU A 916 1.27 -14.24 18.99
C GLU A 916 0.17 -14.38 17.92
N GLY A 917 -0.36 -13.28 17.36
CA GLY A 917 -1.30 -13.35 16.23
C GLY A 917 -0.62 -13.69 14.90
N GLU A 918 0.57 -13.15 14.62
CA GLU A 918 1.39 -13.57 13.46
C GLU A 918 1.79 -15.05 13.56
N LYS A 919 2.12 -15.50 14.77
CA LYS A 919 2.40 -16.91 15.07
C LYS A 919 1.20 -17.80 14.73
N GLN A 920 0.00 -17.43 15.19
CA GLN A 920 -1.24 -18.16 14.90
C GLN A 920 -1.57 -18.16 13.40
N PHE A 921 -1.36 -17.04 12.71
CA PHE A 921 -1.51 -16.96 11.26
C PHE A 921 -0.58 -17.96 10.54
N LEU A 922 0.72 -18.00 10.87
CA LEU A 922 1.67 -18.91 10.21
C LEU A 922 1.38 -20.40 10.47
N LEU A 923 0.67 -20.74 11.55
CA LEU A 923 0.22 -22.10 11.80
C LEU A 923 -1.01 -22.48 10.95
N ALA A 924 -1.89 -21.52 10.68
CA ALA A 924 -3.13 -21.71 9.94
C ALA A 924 -3.04 -21.40 8.44
N ALA A 925 -1.96 -20.76 7.98
CA ALA A 925 -1.79 -20.29 6.61
C ALA A 925 -1.95 -21.42 5.57
N ASP A 926 -2.65 -21.15 4.47
CA ASP A 926 -2.77 -22.09 3.35
C ASP A 926 -1.46 -22.18 2.55
N ARG A 927 -1.38 -23.14 1.62
CA ARG A 927 -0.26 -23.24 0.68
C ARG A 927 -0.17 -21.95 -0.15
N GLY A 928 1.03 -21.37 -0.23
CA GLY A 928 1.27 -20.11 -0.94
C GLY A 928 0.91 -18.85 -0.14
N GLN A 929 0.43 -18.99 1.10
CA GLN A 929 0.24 -17.86 2.01
C GLN A 929 1.42 -17.72 2.97
N GLY A 930 1.75 -16.47 3.30
CA GLY A 930 2.82 -16.18 4.24
C GLY A 930 2.89 -14.72 4.67
N LEU A 931 3.90 -14.45 5.47
CA LEU A 931 4.26 -13.13 5.98
C LEU A 931 5.52 -12.65 5.25
N LEU A 932 5.44 -11.47 4.63
CA LEU A 932 6.57 -10.75 4.09
C LEU A 932 6.95 -9.66 5.09
N ALA A 933 8.20 -9.68 5.54
CA ALA A 933 8.78 -8.71 6.45
C ALA A 933 9.92 -7.94 5.79
N ALA A 934 9.82 -6.62 5.87
CA ALA A 934 10.76 -5.64 5.35
C ALA A 934 11.19 -4.72 6.50
N GLY A 935 12.28 -5.07 7.17
CA GLY A 935 12.67 -4.39 8.41
C GLY A 935 11.63 -4.58 9.51
N ILE A 936 11.00 -3.48 9.95
CA ILE A 936 9.94 -3.51 10.99
C ILE A 936 8.54 -3.76 10.42
N ASP A 937 8.37 -3.54 9.11
CA ASP A 937 7.08 -3.59 8.44
C ASP A 937 6.77 -5.00 7.97
N ARG A 938 5.49 -5.38 8.08
CA ARG A 938 5.03 -6.75 7.79
C ARG A 938 3.68 -6.75 7.11
N THR A 939 3.57 -7.56 6.08
CA THR A 939 2.31 -7.81 5.36
C THR A 939 2.08 -9.30 5.21
N VAL A 940 0.80 -9.68 5.22
CA VAL A 940 0.39 -11.03 4.80
C VAL A 940 0.12 -11.00 3.31
N PHE A 941 0.59 -12.02 2.62
CA PHE A 941 0.33 -12.19 1.20
C PHE A 941 -0.11 -13.62 0.87
N ALA A 942 -0.85 -13.75 -0.22
CA ALA A 942 -1.11 -15.00 -0.92
C ALA A 942 -0.49 -14.93 -2.32
N SER A 943 0.36 -15.89 -2.67
CA SER A 943 1.03 -15.95 -3.97
C SER A 943 0.05 -15.88 -5.13
N LEU A 944 0.43 -15.14 -6.17
CA LEU A 944 -0.39 -14.92 -7.37
C LEU A 944 0.48 -15.10 -8.61
N ALA A 945 -0.01 -15.84 -9.60
CA ALA A 945 0.61 -16.06 -10.91
C ALA A 945 -0.44 -16.16 -12.02
N SER A 946 -0.05 -15.90 -13.27
CA SER A 946 -0.87 -16.24 -14.44
C SER A 946 -0.92 -17.76 -14.63
N ASP A 947 -1.89 -18.26 -15.40
CA ASP A 947 -1.99 -19.70 -15.72
C ASP A 947 -0.72 -20.21 -16.43
N PHE A 948 -0.13 -19.38 -17.30
CA PHE A 948 1.10 -19.71 -17.98
C PHE A 948 2.30 -19.73 -17.02
N GLU A 949 2.46 -18.72 -16.16
CA GLU A 949 3.48 -18.73 -15.11
C GLU A 949 3.32 -19.96 -14.19
N ASP A 950 2.09 -20.28 -13.77
CA ASP A 950 1.76 -21.43 -12.93
C ASP A 950 2.23 -22.75 -13.56
N SER A 951 2.00 -22.91 -14.86
CA SER A 951 2.44 -24.08 -15.63
C SER A 951 3.96 -24.25 -15.64
N LEU A 952 4.74 -23.16 -15.52
CA LEU A 952 6.20 -23.22 -15.53
C LEU A 952 6.80 -23.43 -14.14
N ILE A 953 6.15 -22.90 -13.10
CA ILE A 953 6.70 -22.87 -11.74
C ILE A 953 6.15 -23.95 -10.81
N THR A 954 5.03 -24.58 -11.17
CA THR A 954 4.42 -25.64 -10.35
C THR A 954 5.38 -26.82 -10.15
N THR A 955 5.36 -27.38 -8.94
CA THR A 955 6.11 -28.58 -8.55
C THR A 955 5.19 -29.74 -8.21
N THR A 956 3.90 -29.63 -8.54
CA THR A 956 2.90 -30.64 -8.17
C THR A 956 2.98 -31.83 -9.13
N PRO A 957 3.36 -33.05 -8.68
CA PRO A 957 3.68 -34.16 -9.57
C PRO A 957 2.57 -34.53 -10.57
N GLN A 958 1.31 -34.41 -10.16
CA GLN A 958 0.15 -34.71 -11.01
C GLN A 958 0.04 -33.75 -12.21
N LEU A 959 0.36 -32.47 -12.00
CA LEU A 959 0.33 -31.46 -13.06
C LEU A 959 1.59 -31.55 -13.94
N THR A 960 2.73 -31.89 -13.35
CA THR A 960 3.97 -32.11 -14.10
C THR A 960 3.85 -33.30 -15.05
N ALA A 961 3.25 -34.42 -14.61
CA ALA A 961 3.05 -35.61 -15.43
C ALA A 961 2.14 -35.37 -16.65
N LEU A 962 1.06 -34.59 -16.48
CA LEU A 962 0.13 -34.28 -17.58
C LEU A 962 0.76 -33.43 -18.70
N SER A 963 1.79 -32.64 -18.38
CA SER A 963 2.54 -31.87 -19.38
C SER A 963 3.66 -32.65 -20.07
N GLU A 964 4.17 -33.72 -19.45
CA GLU A 964 5.19 -34.59 -20.06
C GLU A 964 4.57 -35.56 -21.08
N ASP A 965 3.31 -35.97 -20.87
CA ASP A 965 2.58 -36.84 -21.80
C ASP A 965 2.17 -36.15 -23.12
N SER A 966 2.20 -34.82 -23.22
CA SER A 966 1.82 -34.12 -24.47
C SER A 966 2.95 -33.98 -25.50
N ASP A 967 4.22 -34.12 -25.08
CA ASP A 967 5.40 -33.93 -25.93
C ASP A 967 6.12 -35.25 -26.29
N THR A 968 5.64 -36.39 -25.80
CA THR A 968 6.33 -37.68 -25.97
C THR A 968 5.43 -38.76 -26.56
N ASP A 969 5.08 -38.61 -27.84
CA ASP A 969 4.68 -39.76 -28.67
C ASP A 969 5.11 -39.55 -30.14
N VAL A 970 6.38 -39.85 -30.42
CA VAL A 970 6.79 -40.31 -31.76
C VAL A 970 7.09 -41.80 -31.63
N VAL A 971 6.06 -42.62 -31.85
CA VAL A 971 6.21 -44.06 -32.03
C VAL A 971 6.79 -44.29 -33.42
N LEU A 972 8.09 -44.60 -33.48
CA LEU A 972 8.70 -45.28 -34.62
C LEU A 972 8.52 -46.79 -34.43
N ALA A 973 7.67 -47.39 -35.26
CA ALA A 973 7.73 -48.82 -35.53
C ALA A 973 7.40 -49.05 -37.01
N ASP A 974 8.43 -49.49 -37.75
CA ASP A 974 8.27 -50.22 -39.00
C ASP A 974 7.50 -51.50 -38.71
N ASP A 975 6.41 -51.74 -39.43
CA ASP A 975 6.10 -53.08 -39.94
C ASP A 975 5.09 -53.00 -41.09
N GLU A 976 5.51 -53.59 -42.20
CA GLU A 976 4.71 -53.85 -43.40
C GLU A 976 3.58 -54.83 -43.05
N ASN A 977 2.32 -54.44 -43.28
CA ASN A 977 1.34 -55.33 -43.92
C ASN A 977 0.05 -54.63 -44.37
N GLU A 978 -0.30 -55.00 -45.60
CA GLU A 978 -1.42 -54.68 -46.47
C GLU A 978 -2.85 -54.50 -45.89
N VAL A 979 -3.52 -53.47 -46.45
CA VAL A 979 -4.85 -53.50 -47.10
C VAL A 979 -6.13 -53.51 -46.22
N ALA A 980 -6.82 -52.36 -46.17
CA ALA A 980 -8.12 -52.10 -46.84
C ALA A 980 -8.92 -50.96 -46.18
N MET A 981 -9.20 -49.90 -46.94
CA MET A 981 -10.33 -48.97 -46.72
C MET A 981 -11.61 -49.60 -47.29
N PRO A 982 -12.80 -49.32 -46.72
CA PRO A 982 -13.64 -48.22 -47.24
C PRO A 982 -14.31 -47.41 -46.10
N ALA A 983 -14.27 -46.07 -46.13
CA ALA A 983 -15.08 -45.14 -46.93
C ALA A 983 -16.51 -44.90 -46.41
N ASN A 984 -16.78 -43.59 -46.20
CA ASN A 984 -18.07 -42.88 -46.23
C ASN A 984 -19.00 -43.06 -45.02
N LEU A 985 -19.35 -42.02 -44.26
CA LEU A 985 -19.89 -40.66 -44.53
C LEU A 985 -21.36 -40.61 -44.04
N ASP A 986 -21.70 -39.43 -43.53
CA ASP A 986 -23.03 -38.86 -43.35
C ASP A 986 -23.80 -39.13 -42.05
N GLY A 987 -24.21 -38.03 -41.41
CA GLY A 987 -25.38 -38.00 -40.54
C GLY A 987 -25.29 -37.14 -39.28
N PHE A 988 -24.90 -35.86 -39.37
CA PHE A 988 -25.25 -34.89 -38.33
C PHE A 988 -26.64 -34.32 -38.64
N GLU A 989 -27.63 -34.67 -37.83
CA GLU A 989 -28.86 -33.90 -37.66
C GLU A 989 -29.07 -33.59 -36.18
N ALA A 990 -29.23 -32.30 -35.91
CA ALA A 990 -29.63 -31.73 -34.64
C ALA A 990 -31.13 -31.95 -34.42
N SER A 991 -31.57 -32.13 -33.17
CA SER A 991 -32.18 -31.05 -32.38
C SER A 991 -32.76 -31.58 -31.06
N ASP A 992 -32.76 -30.67 -30.09
CA ASP A 992 -33.75 -30.48 -29.03
C ASP A 992 -34.13 -31.64 -28.11
N ARG A 993 -33.85 -31.44 -26.81
CA ARG A 993 -34.87 -31.68 -25.79
C ARG A 993 -34.71 -30.78 -24.57
N ASP A 994 -35.75 -29.98 -24.43
CA ASP A 994 -36.20 -29.22 -23.28
C ASP A 994 -36.29 -30.03 -21.98
N GLU A 995 -35.96 -29.31 -20.90
CA GLU A 995 -36.70 -29.17 -19.64
C GLU A 995 -37.51 -30.34 -19.05
N ALA A 996 -37.08 -30.68 -17.82
CA ALA A 996 -37.84 -30.51 -16.57
C ALA A 996 -38.33 -31.75 -15.81
N LEU A 997 -38.37 -31.49 -14.49
CA LEU A 997 -39.11 -32.12 -13.38
C LEU A 997 -38.45 -33.36 -12.76
N LEU A 998 -37.84 -33.20 -11.57
CA LEU A 998 -38.42 -33.02 -10.22
C LEU A 998 -38.77 -34.37 -9.56
N ALA A 999 -38.16 -34.56 -8.38
CA ALA A 999 -38.59 -35.27 -7.17
C ALA A 999 -39.18 -36.69 -7.35
N ASP A 1000 -38.76 -37.71 -6.60
CA ASP A 1000 -39.02 -37.82 -5.16
C ASP A 1000 -38.41 -39.12 -4.60
N GLU A 1001 -38.35 -39.16 -3.27
CA GLU A 1001 -38.44 -40.32 -2.37
C GLU A 1001 -37.25 -41.30 -2.17
N ASP A 1002 -36.68 -41.15 -0.95
CA ASP A 1002 -36.56 -42.16 0.09
C ASP A 1002 -35.88 -43.51 -0.19
N SER A 1003 -34.68 -43.68 0.38
CA SER A 1003 -34.41 -44.88 1.21
C SER A 1003 -33.29 -44.62 2.22
N VAL A 1004 -33.69 -44.63 3.49
CA VAL A 1004 -32.85 -44.73 4.68
C VAL A 1004 -32.13 -46.09 4.70
N ILE A 1005 -30.81 -46.10 4.88
CA ILE A 1005 -30.07 -47.23 5.43
C ILE A 1005 -29.29 -46.74 6.64
N VAL A 1006 -29.72 -47.21 7.80
CA VAL A 1006 -29.01 -47.14 9.09
C VAL A 1006 -27.97 -48.25 9.10
N LEU A 1007 -26.71 -47.93 9.38
CA LEU A 1007 -25.72 -48.90 9.84
C LEU A 1007 -25.02 -48.36 11.08
N ASP A 1008 -25.02 -49.23 12.09
CA ASP A 1008 -24.45 -49.11 13.42
C ASP A 1008 -22.96 -48.72 13.43
N GLU A 1009 -22.60 -48.01 14.49
CA GLU A 1009 -21.25 -47.72 14.96
C GLU A 1009 -20.39 -48.99 15.14
N PRO A 1010 -19.06 -48.81 15.18
CA PRO A 1010 -18.28 -49.42 16.24
C PRO A 1010 -17.58 -48.37 17.12
N GLU A 1011 -17.64 -48.66 18.41
CA GLU A 1011 -17.06 -47.99 19.57
C GLU A 1011 -15.82 -47.12 19.34
N ALA A 1012 -16.02 -45.84 19.66
CA ALA A 1012 -15.32 -45.07 20.70
C ALA A 1012 -13.87 -45.47 21.03
N ALA A 1013 -12.85 -44.61 21.02
CA ALA A 1013 -12.69 -43.16 20.96
C ALA A 1013 -11.46 -42.90 21.86
N ALA A 1014 -10.39 -42.46 21.24
CA ALA A 1014 -9.57 -41.37 21.78
C ALA A 1014 -10.07 -40.07 21.15
#